data_AF-A0A642V6H0-F1
#
_entry.id   AF-A0A642V6H0-F1
#
_cell.length_a   1.000
_cell.length_b   1.000
_cell.length_c   1.000
_cell.angle_alpha   90.00
_cell.angle_beta   90.00
_cell.angle_gamma   90.00
#
_symmetry.space_group_name_H-M   'P 1'
#
loop_
_entity.id
_entity.type
_entity.pdbx_description
1 polymer ?
#
loop_
_entity_poly.entity_id
_entity_poly.type
_entity_poly.pdbx_seq_one_letter_code
_entity_poly.pdbx_strand_id
1 'polypeptide(L)'
;MVWMRPAYATLTHLDRTKARMGDKYSIHLYRERGIDETELNPSGIPVVFIPGNAGSHKQGRSVASYCSKKTFEQQLYTKFDFYLAEFNEDLSAFHGRTMLDQAEYVNDAIRYILSLYGEDTTSVMVIGHSMGGIVARTLLALPNYVPNSINTIITLSTPHTIPPLTFDKDVNTVYDLVNQYWRHAFSLESDNDLSDMVLVSITGGRSDSLVPSDYTSVLSVVPPSHGFTTFSSSIPKAWTGVDHQAIIWCSQCRRAVADSLFDVVDSKGHVLPYNERLDQFKRHLLPGFPGEHVVDDVDDYKTGIFTPSVKLLLDSDRQNYHSSGGSLKVADLQNSPINVLPLAHGDFHGVTVFTDSVDYKLYMCNRTKSNGEKGLETHNYATDLSSSDVFVCYDGTLDGVSLPVSNRSSVYPFISSQNGMHFWSYDSEQVSHFDFLVFVSASQGFLTASNYNQYGMVIRESGSKVIIPSGYVDVSLESATSSLLSYNVKIQSSDPGENSEFFAPLLRQYIADPVESAFHVNVEKYAPVVFFHGPSPFVPYDPEAANNLHLQIFTQPSDTTKYTMEVSVNIWASLANLALRYRVLGGTLPMCVTFLGMLFQLREYNRTGYFGRYQDSLYMVIRRLPIILAVLTMVHFAVAHESVRDFLRNIQIPSEQENMRALHAFNPQLKQNDIFLGLTQPYFWFLGPFFFVVAIGLCGILLHLTQLLMCLIRFPVPKSTNPADISKPPSSVKRLVFIGLICIAVSTFVPYQFAFIFAALMQIIHTSITPKIYTHRLGKSFYGFNEHITILFLLNVFINAPILIVWIHNLALNSTIHFATHHNILSVLPCILLVENVYTGNMLPRMTRLQSVTTILLLSYYVLYIALYGLLHAFMLHHLVNVFSLWLLVVYLDDPGTRHRFDTILAKKD
;
A
#
# COMPACT_ATOMS: atom_id res chain seq x y z
N MET A 1 13.12 13.35 -21.18
CA MET A 1 11.87 12.91 -21.83
C MET A 1 12.09 11.54 -22.44
N VAL A 2 11.13 10.62 -22.27
CA VAL A 2 11.16 9.29 -22.91
C VAL A 2 10.29 9.37 -24.16
N TRP A 3 10.91 9.34 -25.34
CA TRP A 3 10.18 9.27 -26.60
C TRP A 3 9.83 7.82 -26.90
N MET A 4 8.57 7.52 -27.22
CA MET A 4 8.08 6.18 -27.54
C MET A 4 7.22 6.26 -28.79
N ARG A 5 7.23 5.23 -29.64
CA ARG A 5 6.42 5.15 -30.86
C ARG A 5 5.56 3.87 -30.81
N PRO A 6 4.57 3.82 -29.92
CA PRO A 6 3.82 2.59 -29.69
C PRO A 6 2.93 2.22 -30.89
N ALA A 7 2.93 0.94 -31.25
CA ALA A 7 1.92 0.28 -32.06
C ALA A 7 1.34 -0.90 -31.28
N TYR A 8 0.07 -1.20 -31.54
CA TYR A 8 -0.67 -2.24 -30.83
C TYR A 8 -1.34 -3.15 -31.86
N ALA A 9 -1.03 -4.44 -31.81
CA ALA A 9 -1.70 -5.47 -32.61
C ALA A 9 -2.68 -6.24 -31.72
N THR A 10 -3.98 -6.10 -31.99
CA THR A 10 -5.03 -6.76 -31.20
C THR A 10 -5.15 -8.24 -31.56
N LEU A 11 -5.25 -9.10 -30.55
CA LEU A 11 -5.49 -10.53 -30.75
C LEU A 11 -7.00 -10.75 -31.00
N THR A 12 -7.41 -10.69 -32.26
CA THR A 12 -8.84 -10.74 -32.67
C THR A 12 -9.50 -12.11 -32.55
N HIS A 13 -8.74 -13.17 -32.34
CA HIS A 13 -9.25 -14.55 -32.23
C HIS A 13 -9.80 -14.91 -30.86
N LEU A 14 -9.66 -14.03 -29.85
CA LEU A 14 -10.25 -14.18 -28.51
C LEU A 14 -11.66 -13.58 -28.49
N ASP A 15 -12.58 -14.22 -29.22
CA ASP A 15 -13.99 -13.84 -29.22
C ASP A 15 -14.76 -14.52 -28.07
N ARG A 16 -16.06 -14.23 -27.96
CA ARG A 16 -16.96 -14.84 -26.95
C ARG A 16 -17.00 -16.37 -26.97
N THR A 17 -16.62 -17.02 -28.08
CA THR A 17 -16.61 -18.48 -28.17
C THR A 17 -15.40 -19.10 -27.46
N LYS A 18 -14.28 -18.37 -27.42
CA LYS A 18 -13.04 -18.83 -26.77
C LYS A 18 -12.85 -18.26 -25.37
N ALA A 19 -13.36 -17.06 -25.11
CA ALA A 19 -13.29 -16.42 -23.81
C ALA A 19 -14.64 -15.75 -23.50
N ARG A 20 -15.26 -16.03 -22.36
CA ARG A 20 -16.60 -15.49 -22.01
C ARG A 20 -16.66 -13.96 -22.11
N MET A 21 -15.54 -13.29 -21.83
CA MET A 21 -15.41 -11.83 -21.86
C MET A 21 -14.78 -11.27 -23.14
N GLY A 22 -14.60 -12.08 -24.19
CA GLY A 22 -13.96 -11.64 -25.45
C GLY A 22 -14.69 -10.52 -26.20
N ASP A 23 -15.98 -10.29 -25.94
CA ASP A 23 -16.73 -9.14 -26.48
C ASP A 23 -16.48 -7.84 -25.69
N LYS A 24 -16.05 -7.95 -24.43
CA LYS A 24 -15.84 -6.81 -23.52
C LYS A 24 -14.36 -6.44 -23.43
N TYR A 25 -13.49 -7.42 -23.23
CA TYR A 25 -12.06 -7.20 -23.01
C TYR A 25 -11.25 -7.58 -24.23
N SER A 26 -10.08 -6.95 -24.36
CA SER A 26 -9.14 -7.24 -25.43
C SER A 26 -7.71 -7.36 -24.89
N ILE A 27 -6.83 -7.96 -25.67
CA ILE A 27 -5.40 -8.01 -25.37
C ILE A 27 -4.61 -7.61 -26.61
N HIS A 28 -3.56 -6.82 -26.41
CA HIS A 28 -2.81 -6.19 -27.48
C HIS A 28 -1.32 -6.53 -27.38
N LEU A 29 -0.74 -7.07 -28.44
CA LEU A 29 0.70 -7.21 -28.59
C LEU A 29 1.33 -5.84 -28.88
N TYR A 30 2.29 -5.45 -28.05
CA TYR A 30 3.05 -4.21 -28.21
C TYR A 30 4.14 -4.34 -29.27
N ARG A 31 4.28 -3.30 -30.10
CA ARG A 31 5.37 -3.14 -31.08
C ARG A 31 5.91 -1.71 -31.06
N GLU A 32 7.22 -1.53 -31.01
CA GLU A 32 7.87 -0.23 -31.11
C GLU A 32 8.12 0.12 -32.58
N ARG A 33 7.41 1.13 -33.11
CA ARG A 33 7.49 1.50 -34.54
C ARG A 33 8.89 1.95 -34.93
N GLY A 34 9.39 1.36 -36.02
CA GLY A 34 10.72 1.61 -36.54
C GLY A 34 11.81 0.79 -35.87
N ILE A 35 11.43 -0.11 -34.96
CA ILE A 35 12.33 -1.08 -34.32
C ILE A 35 11.77 -2.49 -34.52
N ASP A 36 10.54 -2.75 -34.09
CA ASP A 36 9.91 -4.05 -34.23
C ASP A 36 9.23 -4.21 -35.59
N GLU A 37 9.26 -5.43 -36.12
CA GLU A 37 8.44 -5.84 -37.25
C GLU A 37 6.95 -5.76 -36.91
N THR A 38 6.14 -5.39 -37.89
CA THR A 38 4.69 -5.21 -37.73
C THR A 38 3.90 -6.51 -37.78
N GLU A 39 4.55 -7.64 -38.07
CA GLU A 39 3.90 -8.94 -38.13
C GLU A 39 3.53 -9.47 -36.74
N LEU A 40 2.43 -10.24 -36.70
CA LEU A 40 1.88 -10.84 -35.49
C LEU A 40 2.63 -12.10 -35.03
N ASN A 41 3.59 -12.60 -35.82
CA ASN A 41 4.36 -13.79 -35.46
C ASN A 41 5.27 -13.45 -34.27
N PRO A 42 4.98 -13.97 -33.06
CA PRO A 42 5.82 -13.69 -31.92
C PRO A 42 7.08 -14.54 -31.98
N SER A 43 8.19 -14.01 -31.47
CA SER A 43 9.51 -14.66 -31.51
C SER A 43 10.33 -14.44 -30.24
N GLY A 44 9.77 -13.72 -29.27
CA GLY A 44 10.41 -13.43 -27.98
C GLY A 44 9.66 -14.09 -26.82
N ILE A 45 10.10 -13.80 -25.61
CA ILE A 45 9.50 -14.35 -24.40
C ILE A 45 8.20 -13.61 -24.08
N PRO A 46 7.06 -14.32 -23.88
CA PRO A 46 5.78 -13.68 -23.62
C PRO A 46 5.73 -13.05 -22.22
N VAL A 47 5.37 -11.76 -22.18
CA VAL A 47 5.13 -11.02 -20.94
C VAL A 47 3.72 -10.42 -20.98
N VAL A 48 2.89 -10.72 -19.99
CA VAL A 48 1.53 -10.17 -19.89
C VAL A 48 1.52 -9.01 -18.90
N PHE A 49 1.04 -7.85 -19.34
CA PHE A 49 0.82 -6.69 -18.48
C PHE A 49 -0.66 -6.54 -18.15
N ILE A 50 -0.98 -6.42 -16.86
CA ILE A 50 -2.33 -6.24 -16.33
C ILE A 50 -2.45 -4.84 -15.71
N PRO A 51 -3.28 -3.94 -16.28
CA PRO A 51 -3.43 -2.57 -15.79
C PRO A 51 -4.20 -2.49 -14.48
N GLY A 52 -4.09 -1.33 -13.82
CA GLY A 52 -4.78 -1.03 -12.57
C GLY A 52 -6.24 -0.61 -12.72
N ASN A 53 -6.84 -0.17 -11.61
CA ASN A 53 -8.19 0.40 -11.58
C ASN A 53 -8.31 1.62 -12.50
N ALA A 54 -9.34 1.65 -13.36
CA ALA A 54 -9.49 2.67 -14.41
C ALA A 54 -8.26 2.82 -15.34
N GLY A 55 -7.41 1.79 -15.40
CA GLY A 55 -6.22 1.75 -16.24
C GLY A 55 -6.53 1.22 -17.64
N SER A 56 -5.66 1.55 -18.59
CA SER A 56 -5.69 1.00 -19.96
C SER A 56 -4.42 0.22 -20.24
N HIS A 57 -4.45 -0.61 -21.29
CA HIS A 57 -3.29 -1.39 -21.78
C HIS A 57 -2.04 -0.51 -21.99
N LYS A 58 -2.25 0.78 -22.30
CA LYS A 58 -1.21 1.77 -22.52
C LYS A 58 -0.28 1.99 -21.33
N GLN A 59 -0.67 1.58 -20.12
CA GLN A 59 0.18 1.63 -18.92
C GLN A 59 1.46 0.80 -19.08
N GLY A 60 1.40 -0.35 -19.77
CA GLY A 60 2.55 -1.23 -19.97
C GLY A 60 3.52 -0.80 -21.08
N ARG A 61 3.18 0.25 -21.87
CA ARG A 61 4.01 0.67 -23.02
C ARG A 61 5.42 1.11 -22.63
N SER A 62 5.60 1.64 -21.43
CA SER A 62 6.86 2.27 -21.01
C SER A 62 7.96 1.27 -20.68
N VAL A 63 7.61 0.10 -20.13
CA VAL A 63 8.53 -1.02 -19.94
C VAL A 63 8.78 -1.76 -21.26
N ALA A 64 7.72 -2.00 -22.05
CA ALA A 64 7.82 -2.66 -23.35
C ALA A 64 8.70 -1.89 -24.34
N SER A 65 8.52 -0.56 -24.44
CA SER A 65 9.36 0.31 -25.27
C SER A 65 10.83 0.29 -24.86
N TYR A 66 11.12 0.19 -23.55
CA TYR A 66 12.51 0.09 -23.10
C TYR A 66 13.16 -1.22 -23.52
N CYS A 67 12.48 -2.35 -23.30
CA CYS A 67 12.99 -3.66 -23.68
C CYS A 67 13.25 -3.75 -25.20
N SER A 68 12.30 -3.25 -26.00
CA SER A 68 12.42 -3.25 -27.47
C SER A 68 13.63 -2.42 -27.93
N LYS A 69 13.81 -1.22 -27.35
CA LYS A 69 14.96 -0.34 -27.65
C LYS A 69 16.28 -0.92 -27.21
N LYS A 70 16.36 -1.46 -25.99
CA LYS A 70 17.58 -2.07 -25.47
C LYS A 70 18.03 -3.25 -26.33
N THR A 71 17.09 -4.12 -26.69
CA THR A 71 17.34 -5.26 -27.60
C THR A 71 17.92 -4.79 -28.95
N PHE A 72 17.32 -3.75 -29.54
CA PHE A 72 17.76 -3.21 -30.82
C PHE A 72 19.11 -2.48 -30.75
N GLU A 73 19.28 -1.60 -29.77
CA GLU A 73 20.49 -0.77 -29.59
C GLU A 73 21.71 -1.62 -29.22
N GLN A 74 21.51 -2.69 -28.43
CA GLN A 74 22.57 -3.58 -27.97
C GLN A 74 22.69 -4.88 -28.80
N GLN A 75 21.87 -5.04 -29.83
CA GLN A 75 21.84 -6.24 -30.69
C GLN A 75 21.71 -7.55 -29.88
N LEU A 76 20.84 -7.56 -28.88
CA LEU A 76 20.62 -8.74 -28.04
C LEU A 76 19.82 -9.80 -28.79
N TYR A 77 20.15 -11.07 -28.57
CA TYR A 77 19.37 -12.21 -29.07
C TYR A 77 18.04 -12.37 -28.32
N THR A 78 18.02 -12.02 -27.03
CA THR A 78 16.83 -12.10 -26.18
C THR A 78 15.87 -10.96 -26.48
N LYS A 79 14.63 -11.30 -26.85
CA LYS A 79 13.53 -10.36 -27.11
C LYS A 79 12.34 -10.69 -26.21
N PHE A 80 11.56 -9.68 -25.84
CA PHE A 80 10.30 -9.83 -25.11
C PHE A 80 9.10 -9.42 -25.95
N ASP A 81 8.05 -10.24 -25.93
CA ASP A 81 6.76 -9.95 -26.55
C ASP A 81 5.75 -9.56 -25.47
N PHE A 82 5.48 -8.25 -25.36
CA PHE A 82 4.57 -7.71 -24.35
C PHE A 82 3.11 -7.74 -24.83
N TYR A 83 2.28 -8.51 -24.15
CA TYR A 83 0.83 -8.54 -24.32
C TYR A 83 0.16 -7.70 -23.23
N LEU A 84 -0.56 -6.66 -23.62
CA LEU A 84 -1.12 -5.65 -22.74
C LEU A 84 -2.64 -5.80 -22.69
N ALA A 85 -3.18 -6.15 -21.52
CA ALA A 85 -4.62 -6.33 -21.33
C ALA A 85 -5.37 -4.98 -21.32
N GLU A 86 -6.52 -4.93 -21.98
CA GLU A 86 -7.44 -3.79 -22.00
C GLU A 86 -8.78 -4.19 -21.38
N PHE A 87 -9.18 -3.43 -20.36
CA PHE A 87 -10.40 -3.68 -19.58
C PHE A 87 -11.43 -2.56 -19.70
N ASN A 88 -11.31 -1.69 -20.70
CA ASN A 88 -12.14 -0.50 -20.92
C ASN A 88 -12.19 0.42 -19.69
N GLU A 89 -11.05 0.60 -19.02
CA GLU A 89 -10.91 1.43 -17.82
C GLU A 89 -11.92 1.04 -16.72
N ASP A 90 -12.20 -0.26 -16.60
CA ASP A 90 -13.08 -0.78 -15.57
C ASP A 90 -12.62 -0.43 -14.14
N LEU A 91 -13.59 -0.16 -13.27
CA LEU A 91 -13.39 0.29 -11.90
C LEU A 91 -13.21 -0.87 -10.90
N SER A 92 -12.16 -1.67 -11.08
CA SER A 92 -11.88 -2.88 -10.29
C SER A 92 -11.66 -2.64 -8.79
N ALA A 93 -11.24 -1.44 -8.37
CA ALA A 93 -11.07 -1.10 -6.95
C ALA A 93 -12.39 -0.96 -6.19
N PHE A 94 -13.51 -0.84 -6.89
CA PHE A 94 -14.83 -0.58 -6.30
C PHE A 94 -15.79 -1.76 -6.42
N HIS A 95 -15.39 -2.85 -7.10
CA HIS A 95 -16.30 -3.96 -7.41
C HIS A 95 -15.57 -5.28 -7.61
N GLY A 96 -15.80 -6.24 -6.71
CA GLY A 96 -15.06 -7.51 -6.67
C GLY A 96 -15.28 -8.40 -7.88
N ARG A 97 -16.53 -8.49 -8.38
CA ARG A 97 -16.83 -9.32 -9.55
C ARG A 97 -16.09 -8.88 -10.81
N THR A 98 -15.81 -7.58 -10.95
CA THR A 98 -14.99 -7.05 -12.06
C THR A 98 -13.58 -7.64 -12.03
N MET A 99 -12.96 -7.82 -10.85
CA MET A 99 -11.64 -8.44 -10.76
C MET A 99 -11.64 -9.91 -11.18
N LEU A 100 -12.67 -10.68 -10.78
CA LEU A 100 -12.83 -12.07 -11.20
C LEU A 100 -13.02 -12.19 -12.71
N ASP A 101 -13.83 -11.31 -13.29
CA ASP A 101 -14.09 -11.26 -14.72
C ASP A 101 -12.81 -10.91 -15.53
N GLN A 102 -11.99 -9.97 -15.02
CA GLN A 102 -10.68 -9.64 -15.59
C GLN A 102 -9.71 -10.83 -15.51
N ALA A 103 -9.65 -11.51 -14.36
CA ALA A 103 -8.77 -12.66 -14.16
C ALA A 103 -9.16 -13.85 -15.05
N GLU A 104 -10.46 -14.16 -15.16
CA GLU A 104 -10.97 -15.22 -16.04
C GLU A 104 -10.57 -14.97 -17.49
N TYR A 105 -10.76 -13.74 -17.98
CA TYR A 105 -10.37 -13.36 -19.34
C TYR A 105 -8.86 -13.48 -19.58
N VAL A 106 -8.03 -13.03 -18.63
CA VAL A 106 -6.58 -13.09 -18.77
C VAL A 106 -6.08 -14.54 -18.77
N ASN A 107 -6.66 -15.45 -17.98
CA ASN A 107 -6.34 -16.88 -18.06
C ASN A 107 -6.63 -17.46 -19.45
N ASP A 108 -7.79 -17.14 -20.03
CA ASP A 108 -8.13 -17.59 -21.39
C ASP A 108 -7.19 -16.97 -22.43
N ALA A 109 -6.80 -15.71 -22.24
CA ALA A 109 -5.83 -15.03 -23.09
C ALA A 109 -4.43 -15.65 -22.99
N ILE A 110 -3.95 -16.01 -21.80
CA ILE A 110 -2.65 -16.67 -21.59
C ILE A 110 -2.62 -18.02 -22.31
N ARG A 111 -3.68 -18.82 -22.19
CA ARG A 111 -3.82 -20.09 -22.92
C ARG A 111 -3.69 -19.88 -24.43
N TYR A 112 -4.33 -18.85 -24.96
CA TYR A 112 -4.23 -18.53 -26.39
C TYR A 112 -2.85 -17.98 -26.77
N ILE A 113 -2.24 -17.12 -25.96
CA ILE A 113 -0.90 -16.59 -26.17
C ILE A 113 0.10 -17.74 -26.28
N LEU A 114 0.11 -18.67 -25.33
CA LEU A 114 1.01 -19.83 -25.36
C LEU A 114 0.83 -20.68 -26.62
N SER A 115 -0.40 -20.79 -27.15
CA SER A 115 -0.66 -21.50 -28.41
C SER A 115 -0.07 -20.82 -29.67
N LEU A 116 0.39 -19.56 -29.56
CA LEU A 116 1.10 -18.86 -30.64
C LEU A 116 2.60 -19.18 -30.66
N TYR A 117 3.12 -19.82 -29.60
CA TYR A 117 4.52 -20.21 -29.46
C TYR A 117 4.70 -21.72 -29.69
N GLY A 118 5.96 -22.14 -29.90
CA GLY A 118 6.31 -23.55 -30.01
C GLY A 118 6.21 -24.29 -28.67
N GLU A 119 6.33 -25.62 -28.71
CA GLU A 119 6.21 -26.50 -27.52
C GLU A 119 7.22 -26.16 -26.40
N ASP A 120 8.32 -25.49 -26.73
CA ASP A 120 9.36 -25.08 -25.77
C ASP A 120 8.92 -23.91 -24.84
N THR A 121 7.84 -23.18 -25.18
CA THR A 121 7.33 -22.05 -24.37
C THR A 121 6.09 -22.46 -23.60
N THR A 122 6.25 -22.81 -22.32
CA THR A 122 5.17 -23.31 -21.46
C THR A 122 4.58 -22.27 -20.51
N SER A 123 5.26 -21.14 -20.30
CA SER A 123 4.92 -20.15 -19.29
C SER A 123 5.03 -18.70 -19.77
N VAL A 124 4.29 -17.79 -19.14
CA VAL A 124 4.42 -16.34 -19.31
C VAL A 124 4.91 -15.68 -18.01
N MET A 125 5.59 -14.54 -18.13
CA MET A 125 5.81 -13.63 -17.00
C MET A 125 4.67 -12.60 -16.93
N VAL A 126 4.24 -12.24 -15.72
CA VAL A 126 3.13 -11.29 -15.52
C VAL A 126 3.61 -10.05 -14.78
N ILE A 127 3.22 -8.87 -15.27
CA ILE A 127 3.42 -7.58 -14.59
C ILE A 127 2.06 -6.97 -14.28
N GLY A 128 1.75 -6.80 -12.99
CA GLY A 128 0.50 -6.20 -12.52
C GLY A 128 0.70 -4.84 -11.89
N HIS A 129 -0.10 -3.84 -12.26
CA HIS A 129 -0.09 -2.52 -11.62
C HIS A 129 -1.31 -2.32 -10.73
N SER A 130 -1.14 -1.84 -9.50
CA SER A 130 -2.26 -1.52 -8.59
C SER A 130 -3.20 -2.73 -8.43
N MET A 131 -4.51 -2.57 -8.64
CA MET A 131 -5.46 -3.70 -8.62
C MET A 131 -5.15 -4.79 -9.66
N GLY A 132 -4.41 -4.50 -10.73
CA GLY A 132 -3.96 -5.47 -11.73
C GLY A 132 -3.02 -6.54 -11.16
N GLY A 133 -2.26 -6.24 -10.10
CA GLY A 133 -1.49 -7.24 -9.37
C GLY A 133 -2.34 -8.18 -8.51
N ILE A 134 -3.52 -7.72 -8.05
CA ILE A 134 -4.51 -8.60 -7.40
C ILE A 134 -5.17 -9.50 -8.43
N VAL A 135 -5.52 -8.96 -9.60
CA VAL A 135 -5.99 -9.76 -10.74
C VAL A 135 -4.96 -10.82 -11.11
N ALA A 136 -3.66 -10.47 -11.20
CA ALA A 136 -2.56 -11.40 -11.48
C ALA A 136 -2.50 -12.56 -10.48
N ARG A 137 -2.61 -12.28 -9.18
CA ARG A 137 -2.66 -13.33 -8.14
C ARG A 137 -3.95 -14.15 -8.17
N THR A 138 -5.04 -13.54 -8.60
CA THR A 138 -6.35 -14.20 -8.73
C THR A 138 -6.35 -15.24 -9.84
N LEU A 139 -5.58 -15.03 -10.92
CA LEU A 139 -5.43 -15.97 -12.04
C LEU A 139 -5.25 -17.41 -11.56
N LEU A 140 -4.33 -17.59 -10.61
CA LEU A 140 -3.91 -18.88 -10.06
C LEU A 140 -4.99 -19.57 -9.21
N ALA A 141 -5.91 -18.80 -8.64
CA ALA A 141 -6.98 -19.32 -7.79
C ALA A 141 -8.25 -19.70 -8.58
N LEU A 142 -8.28 -19.42 -9.89
CA LEU A 142 -9.45 -19.68 -10.73
C LEU A 142 -9.41 -21.06 -11.39
N PRO A 143 -10.58 -21.72 -11.59
CA PRO A 143 -10.64 -23.04 -12.22
C PRO A 143 -10.14 -23.11 -13.67
N ASN A 144 -10.09 -21.98 -14.39
CA ASN A 144 -9.60 -21.92 -15.77
C ASN A 144 -8.10 -21.62 -15.86
N TYR A 145 -7.37 -21.63 -14.74
CA TYR A 145 -5.91 -21.57 -14.74
C TYR A 145 -5.31 -22.82 -15.38
N VAL A 146 -4.22 -22.64 -16.14
CA VAL A 146 -3.41 -23.74 -16.66
C VAL A 146 -2.20 -23.89 -15.73
N PRO A 147 -2.01 -25.03 -15.04
CA PRO A 147 -0.88 -25.23 -14.14
C PRO A 147 0.46 -24.92 -14.81
N ASN A 148 1.36 -24.27 -14.07
CA ASN A 148 2.69 -23.85 -14.54
C ASN A 148 2.70 -22.87 -15.73
N SER A 149 1.55 -22.36 -16.17
CA SER A 149 1.50 -21.35 -17.26
C SER A 149 1.99 -19.97 -16.85
N ILE A 150 2.22 -19.74 -15.55
CA ILE A 150 2.75 -18.50 -14.99
C ILE A 150 3.80 -18.91 -13.95
N ASN A 151 5.02 -18.39 -14.08
CA ASN A 151 6.10 -18.66 -13.14
C ASN A 151 6.61 -17.39 -12.43
N THR A 152 6.41 -16.20 -13.00
CA THR A 152 6.88 -14.94 -12.43
C THR A 152 5.75 -13.93 -12.39
N ILE A 153 5.54 -13.29 -11.24
CA ILE A 153 4.67 -12.14 -11.07
C ILE A 153 5.48 -10.97 -10.48
N ILE A 154 5.54 -9.86 -11.21
CA ILE A 154 6.07 -8.59 -10.71
C ILE A 154 4.89 -7.65 -10.50
N THR A 155 4.74 -7.11 -9.30
CA THR A 155 3.67 -6.16 -9.00
C THR A 155 4.21 -4.77 -8.72
N LEU A 156 3.49 -3.75 -9.20
CA LEU A 156 3.85 -2.34 -9.04
C LEU A 156 2.74 -1.64 -8.22
N SER A 157 3.08 -1.14 -7.04
CA SER A 157 2.14 -0.48 -6.09
C SER A 157 0.84 -1.26 -5.87
N THR A 158 0.92 -2.59 -5.79
CA THR A 158 -0.26 -3.45 -5.65
C THR A 158 -0.62 -3.65 -4.17
N PRO A 159 -1.85 -3.31 -3.72
CA PRO A 159 -2.27 -3.50 -2.33
C PRO A 159 -2.60 -4.97 -2.04
N HIS A 160 -1.59 -5.80 -1.78
CA HIS A 160 -1.70 -7.25 -1.55
C HIS A 160 -2.43 -7.66 -0.27
N THR A 161 -2.32 -6.89 0.83
CA THR A 161 -2.83 -7.31 2.13
C THR A 161 -4.28 -6.92 2.35
N ILE A 162 -4.65 -5.69 2.00
CA ILE A 162 -5.98 -5.10 2.26
C ILE A 162 -6.40 -4.24 1.07
N PRO A 163 -7.67 -4.27 0.65
CA PRO A 163 -8.14 -3.41 -0.41
C PRO A 163 -8.08 -1.92 0.00
N PRO A 164 -7.76 -1.00 -0.93
CA PRO A 164 -7.73 0.44 -0.62
C PRO A 164 -9.09 1.00 -0.16
N LEU A 165 -10.20 0.36 -0.53
CA LEU A 165 -11.57 0.71 -0.17
C LEU A 165 -12.36 -0.56 0.14
N THR A 166 -13.17 -0.50 1.21
CA THR A 166 -13.90 -1.65 1.75
C THR A 166 -15.42 -1.52 1.61
N PHE A 167 -15.90 -0.75 0.62
CA PHE A 167 -17.32 -0.45 0.42
C PHE A 167 -18.12 -1.57 -0.25
N ASP A 168 -17.45 -2.45 -0.99
CA ASP A 168 -18.06 -3.59 -1.68
C ASP A 168 -17.65 -4.90 -0.99
N LYS A 169 -18.63 -5.76 -0.72
CA LYS A 169 -18.40 -7.05 -0.06
C LYS A 169 -17.58 -7.98 -0.97
N ASP A 170 -17.85 -7.95 -2.27
CA ASP A 170 -17.23 -8.88 -3.21
C ASP A 170 -15.73 -8.59 -3.33
N VAL A 171 -15.28 -7.32 -3.21
CA VAL A 171 -13.85 -6.98 -3.15
C VAL A 171 -13.15 -7.71 -2.00
N ASN A 172 -13.67 -7.60 -0.77
CA ASN A 172 -13.08 -8.29 0.39
C ASN A 172 -13.10 -9.82 0.20
N THR A 173 -14.20 -10.36 -0.34
CA THR A 173 -14.32 -11.80 -0.62
C THR A 173 -13.24 -12.30 -1.60
N VAL A 174 -12.89 -11.51 -2.62
CA VAL A 174 -11.79 -11.83 -3.55
C VAL A 174 -10.45 -11.80 -2.83
N TYR A 175 -10.20 -10.81 -1.97
CA TYR A 175 -8.98 -10.74 -1.17
C TYR A 175 -8.83 -11.94 -0.24
N ASP A 176 -9.90 -12.34 0.43
CA ASP A 176 -9.95 -13.49 1.32
C ASP A 176 -9.63 -14.77 0.55
N LEU A 177 -10.33 -15.01 -0.58
CA LEU A 177 -10.12 -16.16 -1.45
C LEU A 177 -8.66 -16.26 -1.91
N VAL A 178 -8.11 -15.17 -2.44
CA VAL A 178 -6.76 -15.16 -3.04
C VAL A 178 -5.68 -15.27 -1.95
N ASN A 179 -5.84 -14.59 -0.81
CA ASN A 179 -4.88 -14.71 0.28
C ASN A 179 -4.92 -16.10 0.92
N GLN A 180 -6.11 -16.69 1.11
CA GLN A 180 -6.23 -18.06 1.63
C GLN A 180 -5.61 -19.08 0.67
N TYR A 181 -5.86 -18.98 -0.64
CA TYR A 181 -5.29 -19.87 -1.65
C TYR A 181 -3.75 -19.88 -1.60
N TRP A 182 -3.14 -18.69 -1.64
CA TRP A 182 -1.68 -18.55 -1.63
C TRP A 182 -1.07 -19.03 -0.31
N ARG A 183 -1.64 -18.64 0.84
CA ARG A 183 -1.18 -19.07 2.18
C ARG A 183 -1.25 -20.59 2.34
N HIS A 184 -2.35 -21.18 1.88
CA HIS A 184 -2.54 -22.64 1.94
C HIS A 184 -1.56 -23.37 1.01
N ALA A 185 -1.31 -22.86 -0.20
CA ALA A 185 -0.34 -23.47 -1.12
C ALA A 185 1.07 -23.52 -0.50
N PHE A 186 1.52 -22.45 0.15
CA PHE A 186 2.83 -22.40 0.81
C PHE A 186 2.88 -23.04 2.20
N SER A 187 1.75 -23.41 2.81
CA SER A 187 1.75 -24.17 4.06
C SER A 187 1.87 -25.69 3.84
N LEU A 188 1.88 -26.16 2.57
CA LEU A 188 2.07 -27.56 2.21
C LEU A 188 3.53 -27.86 1.86
N GLU A 189 4.10 -28.95 2.38
CA GLU A 189 5.55 -29.23 2.31
C GLU A 189 6.05 -29.81 0.95
N SER A 190 5.19 -30.16 -0.02
CA SER A 190 5.64 -30.57 -1.37
C SER A 190 4.53 -30.58 -2.45
N ASP A 191 4.94 -30.23 -3.69
CA ASP A 191 4.21 -30.31 -4.97
C ASP A 191 2.85 -29.57 -5.02
N ASN A 192 2.91 -28.24 -5.22
CA ASN A 192 1.74 -27.39 -5.43
C ASN A 192 1.94 -26.50 -6.67
N ASP A 193 0.84 -25.94 -7.19
CA ASP A 193 0.84 -25.11 -8.41
C ASP A 193 1.69 -23.82 -8.31
N LEU A 194 2.22 -23.48 -7.12
CA LEU A 194 3.06 -22.30 -6.87
C LEU A 194 4.53 -22.64 -6.59
N SER A 195 4.96 -23.89 -6.77
CA SER A 195 6.33 -24.32 -6.41
C SER A 195 7.45 -23.65 -7.24
N ASP A 196 7.16 -23.22 -8.47
CA ASP A 196 8.09 -22.47 -9.33
C ASP A 196 7.71 -20.97 -9.41
N MET A 197 6.86 -20.49 -8.50
CA MET A 197 6.36 -19.10 -8.52
C MET A 197 7.35 -18.14 -7.86
N VAL A 198 7.66 -17.04 -8.55
CA VAL A 198 8.38 -15.89 -7.99
C VAL A 198 7.46 -14.67 -7.96
N LEU A 199 7.22 -14.10 -6.77
CA LEU A 199 6.42 -12.89 -6.57
C LEU A 199 7.28 -11.73 -6.05
N VAL A 200 7.51 -10.72 -6.89
CA VAL A 200 8.24 -9.51 -6.51
C VAL A 200 7.29 -8.32 -6.45
N SER A 201 7.18 -7.69 -5.28
CA SER A 201 6.36 -6.49 -5.09
C SER A 201 7.23 -5.24 -5.00
N ILE A 202 7.03 -4.31 -5.94
CA ILE A 202 7.71 -3.02 -5.98
C ILE A 202 6.73 -1.93 -5.58
N THR A 203 7.07 -1.18 -4.55
CA THR A 203 6.22 -0.11 -4.03
C THR A 203 6.79 1.28 -4.25
N GLY A 204 5.91 2.25 -4.53
CA GLY A 204 6.27 3.65 -4.73
C GLY A 204 6.74 4.38 -3.45
N GLY A 205 6.52 3.78 -2.28
CA GLY A 205 6.87 4.39 -0.99
C GLY A 205 6.02 5.63 -0.69
N ARG A 206 6.60 6.60 0.04
CA ARG A 206 5.90 7.80 0.54
C ARG A 206 5.19 8.64 -0.53
N SER A 207 5.68 8.63 -1.76
CA SER A 207 5.10 9.43 -2.86
C SER A 207 3.76 8.87 -3.35
N ASP A 208 3.45 7.60 -3.05
CA ASP A 208 2.15 6.99 -3.35
C ASP A 208 1.10 7.49 -2.34
N SER A 209 0.21 8.36 -2.81
CA SER A 209 -0.88 8.93 -2.01
C SER A 209 -2.23 8.23 -2.20
N LEU A 210 -2.29 7.20 -3.04
CA LEU A 210 -3.52 6.45 -3.30
C LEU A 210 -3.59 5.19 -2.44
N VAL A 211 -2.45 4.51 -2.29
CA VAL A 211 -2.31 3.24 -1.58
C VAL A 211 -1.21 3.37 -0.52
N PRO A 212 -1.52 3.14 0.78
CA PRO A 212 -0.48 2.97 1.78
C PRO A 212 0.50 1.89 1.35
N SER A 213 1.77 2.22 1.33
CA SER A 213 2.82 1.30 0.88
C SER A 213 2.94 0.04 1.76
N ASP A 214 2.53 0.07 3.04
CA ASP A 214 2.47 -1.14 3.87
C ASP A 214 1.48 -2.18 3.31
N TYR A 215 0.47 -1.74 2.55
CA TYR A 215 -0.52 -2.65 1.97
C TYR A 215 0.07 -3.47 0.81
N THR A 216 1.23 -3.05 0.31
CA THR A 216 1.93 -3.71 -0.81
C THR A 216 2.87 -4.83 -0.38
N SER A 217 2.99 -5.06 0.93
CA SER A 217 3.82 -6.13 1.47
C SER A 217 3.31 -7.51 1.06
N VAL A 218 4.23 -8.40 0.67
CA VAL A 218 3.94 -9.82 0.38
C VAL A 218 4.36 -10.76 1.51
N LEU A 219 4.81 -10.22 2.66
CA LEU A 219 5.27 -10.98 3.83
C LEU A 219 4.25 -12.03 4.31
N SER A 220 2.96 -11.73 4.18
CA SER A 220 1.87 -12.63 4.60
C SER A 220 1.28 -13.48 3.47
N VAL A 221 1.96 -13.53 2.31
CA VAL A 221 1.46 -14.13 1.07
C VAL A 221 2.43 -15.18 0.54
N VAL A 222 3.73 -14.87 0.50
CA VAL A 222 4.79 -15.77 0.04
C VAL A 222 5.92 -15.82 1.06
N PRO A 223 6.59 -16.97 1.22
CA PRO A 223 7.81 -17.03 2.03
C PRO A 223 8.93 -16.27 1.32
N PRO A 224 10.00 -15.84 2.03
CA PRO A 224 11.06 -15.07 1.41
C PRO A 224 11.91 -15.87 0.40
N SER A 225 11.72 -17.20 0.34
CA SER A 225 12.29 -18.09 -0.69
C SER A 225 11.57 -18.01 -2.05
N HIS A 226 10.40 -17.37 -2.13
CA HIS A 226 9.58 -17.26 -3.35
C HIS A 226 9.22 -15.81 -3.69
N GLY A 227 9.66 -14.83 -2.90
CA GLY A 227 9.33 -13.44 -3.18
C GLY A 227 9.77 -12.46 -2.11
N PHE A 228 9.69 -11.17 -2.43
CA PHE A 228 10.01 -10.10 -1.51
C PHE A 228 9.29 -8.80 -1.88
N THR A 229 9.29 -7.85 -0.95
CA THR A 229 8.84 -6.47 -1.19
C THR A 229 10.05 -5.54 -1.20
N THR A 230 10.08 -4.61 -2.15
CA THR A 230 11.11 -3.57 -2.24
C THR A 230 10.50 -2.22 -2.58
N PHE A 231 11.18 -1.14 -2.19
CA PHE A 231 10.73 0.22 -2.43
C PHE A 231 11.48 0.84 -3.59
N SER A 232 10.81 1.67 -4.38
CA SER A 232 11.43 2.39 -5.49
C SER A 232 12.57 3.32 -5.02
N SER A 233 12.56 3.72 -3.75
CA SER A 233 13.66 4.46 -3.11
C SER A 233 14.87 3.59 -2.75
N SER A 234 14.70 2.28 -2.66
CA SER A 234 15.72 1.29 -2.32
C SER A 234 16.41 0.74 -3.55
N ILE A 235 15.70 0.70 -4.67
CA ILE A 235 16.25 0.23 -5.95
C ILE A 235 17.48 1.07 -6.33
N PRO A 236 18.66 0.44 -6.54
CA PRO A 236 19.86 1.10 -6.99
C PRO A 236 19.64 1.95 -8.24
N LYS A 237 20.23 3.15 -8.29
CA LYS A 237 20.07 4.14 -9.38
C LYS A 237 18.65 4.72 -9.55
N ALA A 238 17.65 4.22 -8.82
CA ALA A 238 16.32 4.83 -8.75
C ALA A 238 16.22 5.81 -7.58
N TRP A 239 16.54 5.37 -6.37
CA TRP A 239 16.67 6.19 -5.15
C TRP A 239 15.57 7.23 -4.90
N THR A 240 14.36 6.99 -5.40
CA THR A 240 13.26 7.95 -5.28
C THR A 240 11.93 7.26 -5.02
N GLY A 241 11.14 7.84 -4.13
CA GLY A 241 9.74 7.45 -3.96
C GLY A 241 8.95 7.89 -5.19
N VAL A 242 8.18 6.98 -5.79
CA VAL A 242 7.42 7.23 -7.02
C VAL A 242 5.92 7.27 -6.72
N ASP A 243 5.22 8.23 -7.35
CA ASP A 243 3.76 8.30 -7.31
C ASP A 243 3.10 7.00 -7.83
N HIS A 244 1.88 6.72 -7.36
CA HIS A 244 1.10 5.52 -7.67
C HIS A 244 0.99 5.23 -9.17
N GLN A 245 0.71 6.27 -9.98
CA GLN A 245 0.61 6.10 -11.43
C GLN A 245 1.99 6.19 -12.07
N ALA A 246 2.83 7.10 -11.57
CA ALA A 246 4.16 7.32 -12.13
C ALA A 246 5.08 6.11 -12.05
N ILE A 247 4.83 5.14 -11.17
CA ILE A 247 5.64 3.92 -11.04
C ILE A 247 5.79 3.16 -12.36
N ILE A 248 4.78 3.24 -13.25
CA ILE A 248 4.81 2.56 -14.55
C ILE A 248 5.68 3.26 -15.61
N TRP A 249 5.93 4.57 -15.47
CA TRP A 249 6.69 5.36 -16.46
C TRP A 249 7.93 6.07 -15.89
N CYS A 250 8.16 5.98 -14.59
CA CYS A 250 9.37 6.47 -13.94
C CYS A 250 10.59 5.83 -14.60
N SER A 251 11.48 6.66 -15.16
CA SER A 251 12.52 6.11 -16.03
C SER A 251 13.55 5.27 -15.29
N GLN A 252 13.78 5.53 -14.02
CA GLN A 252 14.77 4.82 -13.23
C GLN A 252 14.19 3.48 -12.75
N CYS A 253 12.97 3.50 -12.20
CA CYS A 253 12.28 2.29 -11.76
C CYS A 253 12.00 1.33 -12.93
N ARG A 254 11.48 1.83 -14.07
CA ARG A 254 11.20 0.98 -15.24
C ARG A 254 12.46 0.34 -15.84
N ARG A 255 13.62 1.01 -15.75
CA ARG A 255 14.89 0.46 -16.23
C ARG A 255 15.31 -0.71 -15.37
N ALA A 256 15.31 -0.55 -14.04
CA ALA A 256 15.63 -1.64 -13.11
C ALA A 256 14.70 -2.85 -13.30
N VAL A 257 13.40 -2.63 -13.44
CA VAL A 257 12.44 -3.72 -13.73
C VAL A 257 12.77 -4.39 -15.05
N ALA A 258 12.95 -3.64 -16.12
CA ALA A 258 13.23 -4.23 -17.43
C ALA A 258 14.60 -4.93 -17.48
N ASP A 259 15.63 -4.36 -16.87
CA ASP A 259 16.96 -4.95 -16.79
C ASP A 259 16.91 -6.27 -16.02
N SER A 260 16.13 -6.35 -14.93
CA SER A 260 15.91 -7.61 -14.23
C SER A 260 15.24 -8.68 -15.10
N LEU A 261 14.37 -8.30 -16.05
CA LEU A 261 13.74 -9.26 -16.97
C LEU A 261 14.77 -9.91 -17.92
N PHE A 262 15.78 -9.16 -18.37
CA PHE A 262 16.82 -9.71 -19.24
C PHE A 262 17.69 -10.74 -18.50
N ASP A 263 17.94 -10.53 -17.21
CA ASP A 263 18.87 -11.36 -16.43
C ASP A 263 18.21 -12.61 -15.84
N VAL A 264 16.87 -12.70 -15.85
CA VAL A 264 16.11 -13.91 -15.47
C VAL A 264 15.87 -14.88 -16.64
N VAL A 265 16.55 -14.65 -17.76
CA VAL A 265 16.42 -15.43 -18.99
C VAL A 265 17.80 -15.89 -19.44
N ASP A 266 17.91 -17.15 -19.85
CA ASP A 266 19.15 -17.70 -20.39
C ASP A 266 19.45 -17.19 -21.83
N SER A 267 20.65 -17.50 -22.32
CA SER A 267 21.06 -17.15 -23.70
C SER A 267 20.23 -17.81 -24.81
N LYS A 268 19.42 -18.83 -24.48
CA LYS A 268 18.54 -19.55 -25.43
C LYS A 268 17.11 -19.01 -25.41
N GLY A 269 16.79 -18.07 -24.51
CA GLY A 269 15.45 -17.49 -24.38
C GLY A 269 14.53 -18.25 -23.43
N HIS A 270 15.05 -19.14 -22.59
CA HIS A 270 14.27 -19.80 -21.54
C HIS A 270 14.36 -19.04 -20.23
N VAL A 271 13.26 -19.04 -19.48
CA VAL A 271 13.20 -18.46 -18.14
C VAL A 271 13.98 -19.36 -17.16
N LEU A 272 14.82 -18.77 -16.32
CA LEU A 272 15.64 -19.50 -15.34
C LEU A 272 14.79 -20.20 -14.25
N PRO A 273 15.33 -21.16 -13.49
CA PRO A 273 14.66 -21.73 -12.31
C PRO A 273 14.32 -20.67 -11.24
N TYR A 274 13.32 -20.92 -10.39
CA TYR A 274 12.80 -19.91 -9.44
C TYR A 274 13.86 -19.31 -8.51
N ASN A 275 14.81 -20.10 -7.99
CA ASN A 275 15.85 -19.63 -7.07
C ASN A 275 16.80 -18.66 -7.78
N GLU A 276 17.32 -19.03 -8.95
CA GLU A 276 18.17 -18.17 -9.77
C GLU A 276 17.44 -16.88 -10.16
N ARG A 277 16.15 -16.98 -10.53
CA ARG A 277 15.34 -15.80 -10.82
C ARG A 277 15.23 -14.85 -9.65
N LEU A 278 14.94 -15.39 -8.47
CA LEU A 278 14.81 -14.62 -7.24
C LEU A 278 16.10 -13.87 -6.93
N ASP A 279 17.26 -14.51 -7.10
CA ASP A 279 18.57 -13.88 -6.86
C ASP A 279 18.85 -12.75 -7.84
N GLN A 280 18.51 -12.92 -9.12
CA GLN A 280 18.64 -11.83 -10.09
C GLN A 280 17.70 -10.66 -9.74
N PHE A 281 16.46 -10.93 -9.34
CA PHE A 281 15.56 -9.87 -8.88
C PHE A 281 16.10 -9.16 -7.64
N LYS A 282 16.62 -9.89 -6.65
CA LYS A 282 17.25 -9.31 -5.45
C LYS A 282 18.41 -8.40 -5.84
N ARG A 283 19.31 -8.82 -6.73
CA ARG A 283 20.45 -8.01 -7.21
C ARG A 283 20.04 -6.70 -7.89
N HIS A 284 18.97 -6.74 -8.70
CA HIS A 284 18.51 -5.54 -9.42
C HIS A 284 17.66 -4.59 -8.57
N LEU A 285 16.93 -5.13 -7.59
CA LEU A 285 15.83 -4.41 -6.95
C LEU A 285 16.01 -4.18 -5.45
N LEU A 286 17.01 -4.81 -4.80
CA LEU A 286 17.40 -4.53 -3.42
C LEU A 286 18.63 -3.61 -3.38
N PRO A 287 18.84 -2.87 -2.27
CA PRO A 287 19.92 -1.88 -2.18
C PRO A 287 21.32 -2.51 -2.11
N GLY A 288 21.46 -3.77 -1.68
CA GLY A 288 22.71 -4.54 -1.69
C GLY A 288 23.63 -4.34 -0.48
N PHE A 289 23.17 -3.72 0.62
CA PHE A 289 24.01 -3.50 1.79
C PHE A 289 24.23 -4.79 2.61
N PRO A 290 25.40 -4.94 3.26
CA PRO A 290 25.69 -6.07 4.14
C PRO A 290 24.66 -6.21 5.27
N GLY A 291 24.23 -7.43 5.59
CA GLY A 291 23.29 -7.72 6.68
C GLY A 291 21.80 -7.51 6.36
N GLU A 292 21.45 -6.93 5.21
CA GLU A 292 20.06 -6.72 4.77
C GLU A 292 19.49 -7.89 3.95
N HIS A 293 20.31 -8.90 3.68
CA HIS A 293 19.89 -10.17 3.07
C HIS A 293 19.52 -11.19 4.16
N VAL A 294 18.42 -10.95 4.86
CA VAL A 294 17.77 -11.99 5.65
C VAL A 294 16.97 -12.83 4.68
N VAL A 295 17.58 -13.91 4.16
CA VAL A 295 16.97 -15.21 3.80
C VAL A 295 17.80 -15.95 2.75
N ASP A 296 18.32 -17.10 3.20
CA ASP A 296 18.64 -18.33 2.49
C ASP A 296 19.52 -18.28 1.23
N ASP A 297 20.74 -17.76 1.36
CA ASP A 297 21.87 -18.44 0.70
C ASP A 297 22.89 -18.91 1.74
N VAL A 298 22.73 -20.20 2.04
CA VAL A 298 23.66 -21.06 2.73
C VAL A 298 24.81 -21.30 1.75
N ASP A 299 25.90 -20.56 1.89
CA ASP A 299 27.27 -21.12 1.98
C ASP A 299 28.36 -20.03 1.96
N ASP A 300 28.15 -18.87 1.31
CA ASP A 300 29.22 -17.86 1.18
C ASP A 300 29.19 -16.76 2.26
N TYR A 301 28.01 -16.22 2.61
CA TYR A 301 27.95 -15.13 3.60
C TYR A 301 27.93 -15.61 5.06
N LYS A 302 27.44 -16.83 5.32
CA LYS A 302 27.30 -17.38 6.68
C LYS A 302 28.56 -18.07 7.21
N THR A 303 29.56 -18.32 6.38
CA THR A 303 30.85 -18.84 6.88
C THR A 303 31.79 -17.73 7.34
N GLY A 304 31.59 -16.47 6.93
CA GLY A 304 32.40 -15.33 7.39
C GLY A 304 33.91 -15.45 7.07
N ILE A 305 34.30 -16.44 6.26
CA ILE A 305 35.69 -16.71 5.92
C ILE A 305 35.87 -16.33 4.45
N PHE A 306 36.25 -15.08 4.20
CA PHE A 306 36.72 -14.67 2.89
C PHE A 306 38.01 -15.44 2.56
N THR A 307 37.91 -16.39 1.64
CA THR A 307 39.09 -17.13 1.18
C THR A 307 39.81 -16.33 0.10
N PRO A 308 41.16 -16.22 0.14
CA PRO A 308 41.88 -15.56 -0.93
C PRO A 308 41.61 -16.21 -2.28
N SER A 309 41.25 -15.40 -3.27
CA SER A 309 40.87 -15.82 -4.62
C SER A 309 41.88 -15.37 -5.68
N VAL A 310 42.68 -14.34 -5.37
CA VAL A 310 43.55 -13.66 -6.33
C VAL A 310 44.94 -13.39 -5.73
N LYS A 311 45.96 -13.42 -6.59
CA LYS A 311 47.33 -13.00 -6.26
C LYS A 311 47.65 -11.67 -6.94
N LEU A 312 48.15 -10.70 -6.18
CA LEU A 312 48.58 -9.39 -6.69
C LEU A 312 50.10 -9.25 -6.66
N LEU A 313 50.66 -8.70 -7.75
CA LEU A 313 52.07 -8.29 -7.85
C LEU A 313 52.13 -6.77 -8.00
N LEU A 314 52.74 -6.08 -7.03
CA LEU A 314 52.82 -4.62 -6.98
C LEU A 314 54.29 -4.16 -6.93
N ASP A 315 54.70 -3.19 -7.74
CA ASP A 315 56.04 -2.57 -7.65
C ASP A 315 56.20 -1.87 -6.30
N SER A 316 57.28 -2.12 -5.55
CA SER A 316 57.50 -1.46 -4.24
C SER A 316 57.60 0.07 -4.33
N ASP A 317 58.04 0.62 -5.47
CA ASP A 317 58.20 2.07 -5.68
C ASP A 317 56.90 2.78 -6.13
N ARG A 318 55.84 2.04 -6.44
CA ARG A 318 54.53 2.57 -6.90
C ARG A 318 53.41 2.29 -5.90
N GLN A 319 53.76 2.14 -4.62
CA GLN A 319 52.83 1.94 -3.51
C GLN A 319 52.81 3.16 -2.59
N ASN A 320 51.61 3.58 -2.18
CA ASN A 320 51.44 4.58 -1.13
C ASN A 320 50.92 3.89 0.13
N TYR A 321 51.82 3.69 1.10
CA TYR A 321 51.49 3.09 2.40
C TYR A 321 50.96 4.17 3.34
N HIS A 322 49.70 4.01 3.76
CA HIS A 322 49.06 4.92 4.70
C HIS A 322 49.26 4.47 6.16
N SER A 323 49.14 5.37 7.13
CA SER A 323 49.28 5.03 8.55
C SER A 323 48.12 4.17 9.06
N SER A 324 48.42 3.13 9.84
CA SER A 324 47.43 2.24 10.46
C SER A 324 46.48 2.98 11.41
N GLY A 325 45.17 2.76 11.29
CA GLY A 325 44.17 3.20 12.27
C GLY A 325 43.69 4.66 12.17
N GLY A 326 44.09 5.39 11.12
CA GLY A 326 43.62 6.75 10.84
C GLY A 326 42.55 6.81 9.74
N SER A 327 41.89 7.97 9.61
CA SER A 327 41.04 8.23 8.44
C SER A 327 41.88 8.55 7.20
N LEU A 328 41.58 7.89 6.08
CA LEU A 328 42.24 8.09 4.80
C LEU A 328 41.47 9.08 3.94
N LYS A 329 42.20 10.00 3.30
CA LYS A 329 41.71 10.89 2.25
C LYS A 329 42.73 10.98 1.13
N VAL A 330 42.33 10.60 -0.07
CA VAL A 330 43.14 10.74 -1.28
C VAL A 330 42.30 11.44 -2.34
N ALA A 331 42.83 12.51 -2.91
CA ALA A 331 42.28 13.18 -4.09
C ALA A 331 43.11 12.78 -5.33
N ASP A 332 42.50 12.86 -6.51
CA ASP A 332 43.13 12.57 -7.82
C ASP A 332 43.77 11.16 -7.92
N LEU A 333 42.90 10.15 -7.89
CA LEU A 333 43.30 8.75 -7.96
C LEU A 333 44.04 8.34 -9.25
N GLN A 334 43.83 9.03 -10.38
CA GLN A 334 44.41 8.64 -11.67
C GLN A 334 45.94 8.77 -11.68
N ASN A 335 46.47 9.76 -10.96
CA ASN A 335 47.91 10.04 -10.87
C ASN A 335 48.53 9.50 -9.58
N SER A 336 47.75 8.82 -8.75
CA SER A 336 48.20 8.32 -7.45
C SER A 336 48.85 6.94 -7.58
N PRO A 337 49.93 6.64 -6.83
CA PRO A 337 50.42 5.28 -6.65
C PRO A 337 49.33 4.38 -6.05
N ILE A 338 49.47 3.06 -6.18
CA ILE A 338 48.50 2.09 -5.63
C ILE A 338 48.38 2.28 -4.12
N ASN A 339 47.16 2.49 -3.63
CA ASN A 339 46.92 2.83 -2.24
C ASN A 339 46.83 1.55 -1.41
N VAL A 340 47.73 1.41 -0.44
CA VAL A 340 47.78 0.28 0.49
C VAL A 340 47.50 0.82 1.89
N LEU A 341 46.36 0.41 2.45
CA LEU A 341 45.90 0.83 3.77
C LEU A 341 46.08 -0.34 4.76
N PRO A 342 46.96 -0.22 5.76
CA PRO A 342 47.05 -1.20 6.83
C PRO A 342 45.76 -1.19 7.65
N LEU A 343 45.16 -2.37 7.81
CA LEU A 343 44.00 -2.55 8.67
C LEU A 343 44.46 -2.46 10.13
N ALA A 344 43.77 -1.65 10.93
CA ALA A 344 43.98 -1.70 12.38
C ALA A 344 43.25 -2.92 12.94
N HIS A 345 43.70 -3.45 14.07
CA HIS A 345 42.94 -4.42 14.86
C HIS A 345 42.69 -3.78 16.24
N GLY A 346 41.46 -3.33 16.50
CA GLY A 346 41.08 -2.62 17.73
C GLY A 346 39.57 -2.64 17.98
N ASP A 347 39.11 -1.96 19.04
CA ASP A 347 37.68 -1.89 19.44
C ASP A 347 36.87 -0.94 18.53
N PHE A 348 36.62 -1.36 17.29
CA PHE A 348 35.71 -0.70 16.37
C PHE A 348 34.82 -1.72 15.66
N HIS A 349 33.67 -1.28 15.16
CA HIS A 349 32.70 -2.18 14.54
C HIS A 349 33.21 -2.73 13.20
N GLY A 350 33.89 -1.90 12.41
CA GLY A 350 34.42 -2.31 11.13
C GLY A 350 35.15 -1.19 10.38
N VAL A 351 35.42 -1.44 9.09
CA VAL A 351 36.09 -0.52 8.18
C VAL A 351 35.16 -0.16 7.02
N THR A 352 35.19 1.10 6.62
CA THR A 352 34.46 1.61 5.45
C THR A 352 35.40 2.17 4.41
N VAL A 353 35.04 1.99 3.15
CA VAL A 353 35.74 2.54 1.98
C VAL A 353 34.73 3.21 1.07
N PHE A 354 35.10 4.35 0.50
CA PHE A 354 34.19 5.14 -0.32
C PHE A 354 34.94 5.85 -1.44
N THR A 355 34.39 5.83 -2.66
CA THR A 355 35.00 6.44 -3.85
C THR A 355 33.94 6.86 -4.88
N ASP A 356 34.24 7.84 -5.72
CA ASP A 356 33.47 8.18 -6.93
C ASP A 356 34.15 7.71 -8.23
N SER A 357 35.26 6.98 -8.11
CA SER A 357 35.95 6.40 -9.25
C SER A 357 35.07 5.37 -9.96
N VAL A 358 35.21 5.27 -11.28
CA VAL A 358 34.40 4.40 -12.15
C VAL A 358 35.14 3.16 -12.63
N ASP A 359 36.47 3.21 -12.61
CA ASP A 359 37.38 2.10 -12.90
C ASP A 359 38.24 1.88 -11.68
N TYR A 360 37.75 0.98 -10.81
CA TYR A 360 38.37 0.66 -9.54
C TYR A 360 38.40 -0.86 -9.32
N LYS A 361 39.33 -1.28 -8.48
CA LYS A 361 39.42 -2.64 -7.93
C LYS A 361 39.80 -2.54 -6.45
N LEU A 362 39.11 -3.31 -5.62
CA LEU A 362 39.29 -3.32 -4.17
C LEU A 362 39.64 -4.74 -3.72
N TYR A 363 40.76 -4.86 -3.01
CA TYR A 363 41.25 -6.14 -2.53
C TYR A 363 41.54 -6.10 -1.03
N MET A 364 41.24 -7.19 -0.34
CA MET A 364 41.65 -7.44 1.04
C MET A 364 42.79 -8.46 1.03
N CYS A 365 43.95 -8.10 1.58
CA CYS A 365 45.22 -8.74 1.24
C CYS A 365 46.09 -9.05 2.45
N ASN A 366 46.80 -10.18 2.36
CA ASN A 366 47.94 -10.51 3.22
C ASN A 366 49.24 -10.48 2.42
N ARG A 367 50.29 -9.91 3.01
CA ARG A 367 51.60 -9.84 2.36
C ARG A 367 52.32 -11.17 2.52
N THR A 368 52.74 -11.79 1.42
CA THR A 368 53.46 -13.07 1.44
C THR A 368 54.84 -12.95 0.78
N LYS A 369 55.79 -13.79 1.21
CA LYS A 369 57.12 -13.91 0.60
C LYS A 369 57.22 -15.06 -0.41
N SER A 370 56.17 -15.86 -0.56
CA SER A 370 56.19 -17.08 -1.38
C SER A 370 55.42 -16.90 -2.68
N ASN A 371 56.04 -17.26 -3.81
CA ASN A 371 55.38 -17.36 -5.11
C ASN A 371 54.53 -18.64 -5.28
N GLY A 372 54.37 -19.45 -4.23
CA GLY A 372 54.07 -20.88 -4.32
C GLY A 372 52.61 -21.34 -4.19
N GLU A 373 51.61 -20.48 -4.03
CA GLU A 373 50.20 -20.91 -4.04
C GLU A 373 49.75 -21.19 -5.49
N LYS A 374 49.81 -22.46 -5.88
CA LYS A 374 49.38 -22.93 -7.21
C LYS A 374 47.86 -22.95 -7.28
N GLY A 375 47.27 -22.17 -8.19
CA GLY A 375 45.84 -22.23 -8.52
C GLY A 375 45.10 -20.89 -8.50
N LEU A 376 45.70 -19.83 -7.96
CA LEU A 376 45.07 -18.49 -7.89
C LEU A 376 45.33 -17.67 -9.17
N GLU A 377 44.31 -16.92 -9.61
CA GLU A 377 44.45 -15.97 -10.71
C GLU A 377 45.42 -14.85 -10.31
N THR A 378 46.37 -14.50 -11.18
CA THR A 378 47.40 -13.50 -10.88
C THR A 378 47.14 -12.21 -11.64
N HIS A 379 46.94 -11.10 -10.93
CA HIS A 379 46.90 -9.77 -11.52
C HIS A 379 48.23 -9.06 -11.30
N ASN A 380 48.87 -8.68 -12.41
CA ASN A 380 50.19 -8.06 -12.38
C ASN A 380 50.09 -6.55 -12.65
N TYR A 381 50.40 -5.75 -11.62
CA TYR A 381 50.55 -4.30 -11.72
C TYR A 381 52.02 -3.86 -11.62
N ALA A 382 52.95 -4.81 -11.51
CA ALA A 382 54.37 -4.58 -11.45
C ALA A 382 54.98 -4.43 -12.85
N THR A 383 55.87 -3.46 -13.02
CA THR A 383 56.67 -3.27 -14.23
C THR A 383 58.02 -4.00 -14.14
N ASP A 384 58.51 -4.28 -12.93
CA ASP A 384 59.72 -5.09 -12.69
C ASP A 384 59.42 -6.20 -11.66
N LEU A 385 59.51 -7.46 -12.10
CA LEU A 385 59.25 -8.63 -11.25
C LEU A 385 60.30 -8.80 -10.13
N SER A 386 61.48 -8.19 -10.24
CA SER A 386 62.58 -8.35 -9.28
C SER A 386 62.44 -7.51 -8.00
N SER A 387 61.61 -6.46 -8.03
CA SER A 387 61.35 -5.53 -6.92
C SER A 387 59.85 -5.46 -6.55
N SER A 388 59.11 -6.53 -6.81
CA SER A 388 57.66 -6.59 -6.59
C SER A 388 57.27 -7.26 -5.27
N ASP A 389 56.31 -6.67 -4.57
CA ASP A 389 55.66 -7.27 -3.42
C ASP A 389 54.52 -8.20 -3.86
N VAL A 390 54.43 -9.35 -3.21
CA VAL A 390 53.40 -10.35 -3.48
C VAL A 390 52.33 -10.29 -2.39
N PHE A 391 51.09 -10.10 -2.81
CA PHE A 391 49.93 -10.16 -1.93
C PHE A 391 49.01 -11.30 -2.35
N VAL A 392 48.43 -11.96 -1.36
CA VAL A 392 47.37 -12.97 -1.52
C VAL A 392 46.10 -12.34 -1.00
N CYS A 393 45.09 -12.23 -1.86
CA CYS A 393 43.95 -11.35 -1.63
C CYS A 393 42.62 -12.01 -1.95
N TYR A 394 41.60 -11.57 -1.23
CA TYR A 394 40.22 -11.70 -1.64
C TYR A 394 39.83 -10.49 -2.52
N ASP A 395 39.15 -10.75 -3.64
CA ASP A 395 38.61 -9.71 -4.52
C ASP A 395 37.23 -9.27 -4.05
N GLY A 396 37.19 -8.13 -3.35
CA GLY A 396 35.96 -7.51 -2.84
C GLY A 396 35.39 -6.44 -3.78
N THR A 397 35.80 -6.43 -5.06
CA THR A 397 35.36 -5.40 -6.01
C THR A 397 33.84 -5.42 -6.22
N LEU A 398 33.21 -6.61 -6.18
CA LEU A 398 31.77 -6.80 -6.35
C LEU A 398 30.95 -6.62 -5.06
N ASP A 399 31.60 -6.57 -3.90
CA ASP A 399 30.93 -6.39 -2.59
C ASP A 399 30.44 -4.94 -2.39
N GLY A 400 30.81 -4.04 -3.29
CA GLY A 400 30.55 -2.62 -3.20
C GLY A 400 29.14 -2.24 -3.58
N VAL A 401 28.53 -1.37 -2.78
CA VAL A 401 27.20 -0.83 -3.02
C VAL A 401 27.26 0.52 -3.71
N SER A 402 26.36 0.74 -4.66
CA SER A 402 26.20 2.05 -5.30
C SER A 402 25.39 3.01 -4.42
N LEU A 403 25.91 4.22 -4.26
CA LEU A 403 25.31 5.34 -3.53
C LEU A 403 25.02 6.53 -4.45
N PRO A 404 24.00 7.35 -4.13
CA PRO A 404 23.74 8.59 -4.86
C PRO A 404 24.85 9.62 -4.61
N VAL A 405 25.23 10.34 -5.66
CA VAL A 405 26.16 11.48 -5.57
C VAL A 405 25.56 12.56 -4.67
N SER A 406 26.35 13.08 -3.72
CA SER A 406 25.94 14.14 -2.79
C SER A 406 26.97 15.27 -2.81
N ASN A 407 26.57 16.44 -3.29
CA ASN A 407 27.37 17.67 -3.29
C ASN A 407 26.53 18.87 -2.85
N ARG A 408 27.14 20.05 -2.68
CA ARG A 408 26.46 21.25 -2.16
C ARG A 408 25.33 21.78 -3.05
N SER A 409 25.29 21.40 -4.33
CA SER A 409 24.19 21.73 -5.26
C SER A 409 23.17 20.61 -5.42
N SER A 410 23.41 19.44 -4.84
CA SER A 410 22.50 18.30 -4.89
C SER A 410 21.23 18.60 -4.13
N VAL A 411 20.10 18.29 -4.77
CA VAL A 411 18.74 18.44 -4.22
C VAL A 411 18.02 17.10 -4.20
N TYR A 412 18.28 16.25 -5.19
CA TYR A 412 17.66 14.94 -5.32
C TYR A 412 18.75 13.86 -5.41
N PRO A 413 18.52 12.67 -4.81
CA PRO A 413 19.47 11.56 -4.89
C PRO A 413 19.56 10.95 -6.30
N PHE A 414 18.55 11.17 -7.15
CA PHE A 414 18.48 10.60 -8.50
C PHE A 414 18.90 11.64 -9.55
N ILE A 415 20.09 11.50 -10.14
CA ILE A 415 20.53 12.32 -11.28
C ILE A 415 21.02 11.39 -12.39
N SER A 416 20.30 11.34 -13.51
CA SER A 416 20.52 10.38 -14.61
C SER A 416 21.86 10.53 -15.35
N SER A 417 22.64 11.59 -15.08
CA SER A 417 23.86 11.92 -15.82
C SER A 417 25.15 11.70 -15.04
N GLN A 418 25.08 11.23 -13.79
CA GLN A 418 26.26 11.04 -12.94
C GLN A 418 26.38 9.56 -12.58
N ASN A 419 27.60 9.04 -12.68
CA ASN A 419 27.93 7.74 -12.10
C ASN A 419 27.82 7.87 -10.57
N GLY A 420 27.28 6.84 -9.92
CA GLY A 420 27.12 6.83 -8.47
C GLY A 420 28.47 6.85 -7.74
N MET A 421 28.42 7.08 -6.44
CA MET A 421 29.56 6.78 -5.57
C MET A 421 29.49 5.29 -5.19
N HIS A 422 30.62 4.69 -4.84
CA HIS A 422 30.72 3.30 -4.41
C HIS A 422 31.14 3.23 -2.95
N PHE A 423 30.54 2.31 -2.21
CA PHE A 423 30.74 2.15 -0.77
C PHE A 423 30.90 0.69 -0.39
N TRP A 424 31.88 0.43 0.46
CA TRP A 424 32.09 -0.85 1.10
C TRP A 424 32.06 -0.67 2.60
N SER A 425 31.48 -1.64 3.28
CA SER A 425 31.51 -1.77 4.73
C SER A 425 31.82 -3.21 5.05
N TYR A 426 32.87 -3.41 5.83
CA TYR A 426 33.26 -4.73 6.31
C TYR A 426 33.33 -4.68 7.83
N ASP A 427 32.75 -5.69 8.48
CA ASP A 427 32.78 -5.82 9.92
C ASP A 427 34.17 -6.24 10.41
N SER A 428 34.45 -6.00 11.69
CA SER A 428 35.76 -6.30 12.30
C SER A 428 36.11 -7.79 12.19
N GLU A 429 35.13 -8.68 12.32
CA GLU A 429 35.29 -10.13 12.15
C GLU A 429 35.71 -10.48 10.72
N GLN A 430 35.10 -9.83 9.74
CA GLN A 430 35.33 -10.02 8.30
C GLN A 430 36.75 -9.60 7.88
N VAL A 431 37.24 -8.47 8.38
CA VAL A 431 38.58 -7.96 8.05
C VAL A 431 39.69 -8.52 8.95
N SER A 432 39.35 -9.24 10.02
CA SER A 432 40.33 -9.75 11.01
C SER A 432 41.40 -10.68 10.42
N HIS A 433 41.11 -11.32 9.29
CA HIS A 433 42.01 -12.26 8.61
C HIS A 433 42.97 -11.59 7.61
N PHE A 434 42.85 -10.28 7.41
CA PHE A 434 43.63 -9.53 6.42
C PHE A 434 44.42 -8.39 7.07
N ASP A 435 45.67 -8.22 6.63
CA ASP A 435 46.56 -7.16 7.13
C ASP A 435 46.35 -5.83 6.38
N PHE A 436 45.95 -5.87 5.11
CA PHE A 436 45.91 -4.71 4.23
C PHE A 436 44.64 -4.65 3.39
N LEU A 437 44.22 -3.42 3.09
CA LEU A 437 43.23 -3.10 2.08
C LEU A 437 43.93 -2.38 0.93
N VAL A 438 43.83 -2.92 -0.27
CA VAL A 438 44.51 -2.43 -1.48
C VAL A 438 43.47 -1.90 -2.45
N PHE A 439 43.61 -0.63 -2.80
CA PHE A 439 42.71 0.04 -3.74
C PHE A 439 43.48 0.48 -4.99
N VAL A 440 43.01 0.01 -6.15
CA VAL A 440 43.57 0.34 -7.47
C VAL A 440 42.51 1.09 -8.25
N SER A 441 42.88 2.19 -8.89
CA SER A 441 41.97 2.97 -9.74
C SER A 441 42.69 3.45 -10.99
N ALA A 442 42.03 3.34 -12.14
CA ALA A 442 42.52 3.84 -13.42
C ALA A 442 41.83 5.14 -13.85
N SER A 443 40.74 5.55 -13.17
CA SER A 443 40.06 6.83 -13.37
C SER A 443 40.38 7.87 -12.31
N GLN A 444 40.11 9.14 -12.64
CA GLN A 444 40.10 10.22 -11.66
C GLN A 444 38.97 10.01 -10.66
N GLY A 445 39.20 10.47 -9.44
CA GLY A 445 38.23 10.38 -8.35
C GLY A 445 38.90 10.62 -7.01
N PHE A 446 38.14 10.44 -5.94
CA PHE A 446 38.63 10.45 -4.57
C PHE A 446 38.47 9.09 -3.91
N LEU A 447 39.26 8.86 -2.86
CA LEU A 447 39.15 7.70 -1.99
C LEU A 447 39.12 8.20 -0.54
N THR A 448 38.13 7.75 0.21
CA THR A 448 38.11 7.89 1.66
C THR A 448 37.94 6.54 2.32
N ALA A 449 38.65 6.31 3.42
CA ALA A 449 38.46 5.13 4.24
C ALA A 449 38.49 5.52 5.72
N SER A 450 37.69 4.85 6.54
CA SER A 450 37.65 5.13 7.98
C SER A 450 37.12 3.92 8.75
N ASN A 451 37.61 3.76 9.98
CA ASN A 451 36.98 2.87 10.95
C ASN A 451 35.65 3.49 11.40
N TYR A 452 34.66 2.66 11.68
CA TYR A 452 33.35 3.12 12.13
C TYR A 452 32.84 2.38 13.37
N ASN A 453 31.92 3.05 14.06
CA ASN A 453 31.22 2.52 15.23
C ASN A 453 29.70 2.66 15.02
N GLN A 454 28.94 1.76 15.64
CA GLN A 454 27.48 1.80 15.68
C GLN A 454 26.99 2.46 16.98
N TYR A 455 25.93 3.27 16.90
CA TYR A 455 25.37 4.01 18.04
C TYR A 455 23.87 3.71 18.18
N GLY A 456 23.38 3.60 19.42
CA GLY A 456 21.95 3.53 19.74
C GLY A 456 21.41 4.89 20.20
N MET A 457 20.20 5.26 19.79
CA MET A 457 19.52 6.47 20.24
C MET A 457 18.03 6.22 20.53
N VAL A 458 17.58 6.67 21.70
CA VAL A 458 16.15 6.71 22.06
C VAL A 458 15.58 8.11 21.83
N ILE A 459 14.49 8.20 21.06
CA ILE A 459 13.82 9.49 20.78
C ILE A 459 12.88 9.84 21.94
N ARG A 460 13.03 11.05 22.50
CA ARG A 460 12.12 11.64 23.49
C ARG A 460 11.16 12.64 22.84
N GLU A 461 10.04 12.95 23.50
CA GLU A 461 8.95 13.79 22.97
C GLU A 461 9.39 15.21 22.54
N SER A 462 10.40 15.80 23.18
CA SER A 462 10.95 17.13 22.83
C SER A 462 11.96 17.11 21.67
N GLY A 463 12.16 15.95 21.05
CA GLY A 463 13.30 15.65 20.19
C GLY A 463 14.53 15.22 20.98
N SER A 464 15.37 14.41 20.34
CA SER A 464 16.65 13.94 20.89
C SER A 464 17.80 14.55 20.09
N LYS A 465 18.86 14.96 20.79
CA LYS A 465 20.11 15.47 20.20
C LYS A 465 21.27 14.57 20.57
N VAL A 466 22.09 14.22 19.59
CA VAL A 466 23.31 13.44 19.77
C VAL A 466 24.43 14.08 18.95
N ILE A 467 25.62 14.12 19.54
CA ILE A 467 26.84 14.52 18.84
C ILE A 467 27.46 13.26 18.27
N ILE A 468 27.68 13.24 16.96
CA ILE A 468 28.26 12.12 16.21
C ILE A 468 29.63 12.51 15.65
N PRO A 469 30.59 11.56 15.57
CA PRO A 469 31.86 11.81 14.90
C PRO A 469 31.66 11.97 13.39
N SER A 470 32.70 12.46 12.71
CA SER A 470 32.80 12.46 11.25
C SER A 470 33.12 11.05 10.71
N GLY A 471 32.97 10.85 9.41
CA GLY A 471 33.05 9.54 8.76
C GLY A 471 31.68 8.88 8.62
N TYR A 472 31.63 7.56 8.72
CA TYR A 472 30.41 6.76 8.67
C TYR A 472 29.89 6.45 10.08
N VAL A 473 28.60 6.68 10.30
CA VAL A 473 27.93 6.45 11.59
C VAL A 473 26.56 5.82 11.32
N ASP A 474 26.26 4.71 11.97
CA ASP A 474 24.92 4.11 12.00
C ASP A 474 24.25 4.39 13.35
N VAL A 475 23.08 5.04 13.33
CA VAL A 475 22.29 5.34 14.52
C VAL A 475 20.97 4.57 14.48
N SER A 476 20.80 3.65 15.42
CA SER A 476 19.55 2.92 15.64
C SER A 476 18.54 3.73 16.47
N LEU A 477 17.30 3.86 15.99
CA LEU A 477 16.20 4.54 16.67
C LEU A 477 15.21 3.55 17.30
N GLU A 478 15.55 3.03 18.49
CA GLU A 478 14.78 1.96 19.15
C GLU A 478 13.28 2.26 19.35
N SER A 479 12.92 3.54 19.58
CA SER A 479 11.52 3.95 19.77
C SER A 479 10.76 4.25 18.47
N ALA A 480 11.44 4.31 17.33
CA ALA A 480 10.83 4.58 16.03
C ALA A 480 10.47 3.28 15.33
N THR A 481 9.28 2.75 15.62
CA THR A 481 8.79 1.46 15.07
C THR A 481 7.49 1.57 14.28
N SER A 482 6.79 2.70 14.28
CA SER A 482 5.47 2.80 13.63
C SER A 482 5.50 3.59 12.32
N SER A 483 4.86 3.04 11.28
CA SER A 483 4.59 3.73 10.01
C SER A 483 3.56 4.87 10.11
N LEU A 484 3.00 5.13 11.30
CA LEU A 484 2.14 6.30 11.52
C LEU A 484 2.95 7.58 11.78
N LEU A 485 4.19 7.46 12.22
CA LEU A 485 5.03 8.58 12.60
C LEU A 485 6.00 8.94 11.48
N SER A 486 6.33 10.23 11.38
CA SER A 486 7.41 10.73 10.54
C SER A 486 8.30 11.64 11.37
N TYR A 487 9.57 11.74 10.98
CA TYR A 487 10.59 12.41 11.79
C TYR A 487 11.29 13.49 10.96
N ASN A 488 11.57 14.64 11.55
CA ASN A 488 12.51 15.61 11.02
C ASN A 488 13.90 15.27 11.55
N VAL A 489 14.85 15.11 10.64
CA VAL A 489 16.26 14.91 10.99
C VAL A 489 17.03 16.16 10.57
N LYS A 490 17.76 16.76 11.51
CA LYS A 490 18.65 17.90 11.22
C LYS A 490 20.07 17.49 11.57
N ILE A 491 20.99 17.71 10.64
CA ILE A 491 22.42 17.46 10.83
C ILE A 491 23.13 18.79 10.61
N GLN A 492 23.99 19.18 11.56
CA GLN A 492 24.76 20.42 11.48
C GLN A 492 26.22 20.15 11.85
N SER A 493 27.16 20.65 11.04
CA SER A 493 28.57 20.59 11.38
C SER A 493 28.94 21.60 12.46
N SER A 494 29.99 21.29 13.23
CA SER A 494 30.59 22.22 14.18
C SER A 494 31.42 23.33 13.51
N ASP A 495 31.86 23.09 12.27
CA ASP A 495 32.65 24.03 11.46
C ASP A 495 32.15 24.04 10.01
N PRO A 496 31.19 24.91 9.67
CA PRO A 496 30.60 24.98 8.32
C PRO A 496 31.52 25.63 7.26
N GLY A 497 32.78 25.91 7.60
CA GLY A 497 33.64 26.87 6.91
C GLY A 497 34.58 26.34 5.81
N GLU A 498 34.79 25.03 5.63
CA GLU A 498 35.77 24.55 4.64
C GLU A 498 35.17 24.35 3.23
N ASN A 499 35.85 24.89 2.21
CA ASN A 499 35.51 24.76 0.79
C ASN A 499 36.10 23.49 0.13
N SER A 500 36.60 22.54 0.91
CA SER A 500 37.42 21.40 0.45
C SER A 500 36.80 20.02 0.74
N GLU A 501 35.47 19.94 0.86
CA GLU A 501 34.82 18.64 1.03
C GLU A 501 34.68 17.90 -0.32
N PHE A 502 35.06 16.61 -0.37
CA PHE A 502 34.91 15.78 -1.57
C PHE A 502 33.44 15.50 -1.89
N PHE A 503 32.61 15.34 -0.86
CA PHE A 503 31.17 15.16 -0.98
C PHE A 503 30.45 15.82 0.20
N ALA A 504 29.22 16.28 -0.02
CA ALA A 504 28.38 16.86 1.03
C ALA A 504 27.74 15.72 1.86
N PRO A 505 27.47 15.94 3.18
CA PRO A 505 26.85 14.94 4.03
C PRO A 505 25.63 14.27 3.40
N LEU A 506 25.62 12.94 3.45
CA LEU A 506 24.57 12.07 2.92
C LEU A 506 23.94 11.30 4.10
N LEU A 507 22.62 11.14 4.07
CA LEU A 507 21.88 10.33 5.03
C LEU A 507 21.15 9.22 4.29
N ARG A 508 21.28 7.99 4.77
CA ARG A 508 20.40 6.88 4.41
C ARG A 508 19.52 6.55 5.61
N GLN A 509 18.21 6.49 5.38
CA GLN A 509 17.27 5.86 6.30
C GLN A 509 17.01 4.43 5.82
N TYR A 510 16.97 3.46 6.73
CA TYR A 510 16.64 2.09 6.36
C TYR A 510 15.94 1.31 7.49
N ILE A 511 15.25 0.23 7.09
CA ILE A 511 14.75 -0.85 7.94
C ILE A 511 15.09 -2.19 7.27
N ALA A 512 15.31 -3.23 8.08
CA ALA A 512 15.75 -4.53 7.59
C ALA A 512 14.60 -5.38 7.04
N ASP A 513 13.41 -5.30 7.64
CA ASP A 513 12.23 -6.07 7.22
C ASP A 513 10.94 -5.23 7.26
N PRO A 514 10.25 -5.00 6.13
CA PRO A 514 10.73 -5.26 4.77
C PRO A 514 11.96 -4.40 4.45
N VAL A 515 12.82 -4.86 3.54
CA VAL A 515 14.02 -4.12 3.13
C VAL A 515 13.61 -2.80 2.49
N GLU A 516 13.73 -1.72 3.26
CA GLU A 516 13.49 -0.35 2.81
C GLU A 516 14.76 0.46 3.03
N SER A 517 15.07 1.27 2.03
CA SER A 517 16.13 2.26 2.05
C SER A 517 15.68 3.49 1.29
N ALA A 518 16.03 4.67 1.82
CA ALA A 518 15.91 5.92 1.10
C ALA A 518 17.08 6.85 1.43
N PHE A 519 17.55 7.56 0.42
CA PHE A 519 18.72 8.43 0.52
C PHE A 519 18.31 9.90 0.47
N HIS A 520 18.94 10.70 1.32
CA HIS A 520 18.80 12.15 1.40
C HIS A 520 20.17 12.78 1.22
N VAL A 521 20.33 13.58 0.16
CA VAL A 521 21.59 14.24 -0.21
C VAL A 521 21.68 15.63 0.41
N ASN A 522 22.90 16.10 0.68
CA ASN A 522 23.16 17.47 1.15
C ASN A 522 22.36 17.85 2.41
N VAL A 523 22.36 16.94 3.40
CA VAL A 523 21.48 17.03 4.60
C VAL A 523 21.83 18.13 5.59
N GLU A 524 22.99 18.76 5.42
CA GLU A 524 23.36 19.94 6.19
C GLU A 524 22.56 21.18 5.77
N LYS A 525 22.27 21.29 4.47
CA LYS A 525 21.48 22.40 3.92
C LYS A 525 19.97 22.16 4.04
N TYR A 526 19.54 20.92 3.85
CA TYR A 526 18.13 20.54 3.83
C TYR A 526 17.86 19.51 4.92
N ALA A 527 17.01 19.82 5.89
CA ALA A 527 16.58 18.88 6.92
C ALA A 527 15.56 17.89 6.33
N PRO A 528 15.90 16.60 6.13
CA PRO A 528 14.97 15.64 5.54
C PRO A 528 13.83 15.27 6.50
N VAL A 529 12.69 14.94 5.89
CA VAL A 529 11.60 14.25 6.56
C VAL A 529 11.75 12.76 6.30
N VAL A 530 12.01 12.01 7.37
CA VAL A 530 12.19 10.56 7.35
C VAL A 530 10.88 9.85 7.67
N PHE A 531 10.58 8.81 6.89
CA PHE A 531 9.40 7.96 7.00
C PHE A 531 9.76 6.55 6.56
N PHE A 532 9.27 5.53 7.25
CA PHE A 532 9.57 4.12 6.97
C PHE A 532 8.35 3.22 7.24
N HIS A 533 8.41 1.98 6.78
CA HIS A 533 7.31 1.02 6.80
C HIS A 533 7.42 0.01 7.94
N GLY A 534 7.28 0.50 9.17
CA GLY A 534 7.09 -0.37 10.34
C GLY A 534 5.64 -0.88 10.48
N PRO A 535 5.34 -1.64 11.56
CA PRO A 535 3.99 -2.09 11.90
C PRO A 535 2.90 -1.03 11.64
N SER A 536 1.95 -1.42 10.79
CA SER A 536 0.90 -0.57 10.24
C SER A 536 -0.49 -1.11 10.60
N PRO A 537 -1.51 -0.25 10.76
CA PRO A 537 -2.89 -0.68 10.99
C PRO A 537 -3.35 -1.80 10.06
N PHE A 538 -3.85 -2.88 10.66
CA PHE A 538 -4.47 -4.01 9.97
C PHE A 538 -3.52 -4.89 9.15
N VAL A 539 -2.25 -4.51 8.97
CA VAL A 539 -1.28 -5.28 8.17
C VAL A 539 -0.61 -6.34 9.06
N PRO A 540 -0.47 -7.60 8.61
CA PRO A 540 0.33 -8.60 9.31
C PRO A 540 1.79 -8.15 9.44
N TYR A 541 2.39 -8.38 10.61
CA TYR A 541 3.78 -8.04 10.89
C TYR A 541 4.44 -9.12 11.74
N ASP A 542 5.76 -9.26 11.60
CA ASP A 542 6.57 -10.08 12.49
C ASP A 542 6.98 -9.25 13.73
N PRO A 543 6.60 -9.64 14.96
CA PRO A 543 7.01 -8.96 16.18
C PRO A 543 8.50 -9.17 16.55
N GLU A 544 9.16 -10.20 16.03
CA GLU A 544 10.57 -10.50 16.30
C GLU A 544 11.52 -9.82 15.30
N ALA A 545 11.00 -9.38 14.15
CA ALA A 545 11.78 -8.66 13.14
C ALA A 545 12.29 -7.29 13.64
N ALA A 546 13.53 -6.96 13.26
CA ALA A 546 14.17 -5.68 13.57
C ALA A 546 13.57 -4.54 12.72
N ASN A 547 12.43 -4.02 13.18
CA ASN A 547 11.63 -3.02 12.46
C ASN A 547 11.86 -1.58 12.95
N ASN A 548 12.89 -1.36 13.75
CA ASN A 548 13.26 -0.03 14.20
C ASN A 548 13.99 0.72 13.09
N LEU A 549 13.74 2.03 12.98
CA LEU A 549 14.38 2.87 11.98
C LEU A 549 15.88 3.04 12.28
N HIS A 550 16.72 2.84 11.27
CA HIS A 550 18.14 3.17 11.32
C HIS A 550 18.48 4.37 10.44
N LEU A 551 19.43 5.18 10.90
CA LEU A 551 19.94 6.35 10.21
C LEU A 551 21.45 6.19 10.01
N GLN A 552 21.87 5.93 8.77
CA GLN A 552 23.26 5.87 8.35
C GLN A 552 23.69 7.22 7.81
N ILE A 553 24.64 7.86 8.48
CA ILE A 553 25.19 9.16 8.09
C ILE A 553 26.57 8.93 7.47
N PHE A 554 26.74 9.46 6.27
CA PHE A 554 28.01 9.47 5.55
C PHE A 554 28.52 10.90 5.51
N THR A 555 29.66 11.13 6.15
CA THR A 555 30.36 12.41 6.13
C THR A 555 31.82 12.17 5.77
N GLN A 556 32.50 13.22 5.31
CA GLN A 556 33.93 13.11 5.08
C GLN A 556 34.64 12.90 6.43
N PRO A 557 35.48 11.87 6.59
CA PRO A 557 36.21 11.64 7.84
C PRO A 557 37.04 12.85 8.26
N SER A 558 37.14 13.21 9.54
CA SER A 558 37.89 14.41 10.00
C SER A 558 38.12 14.36 11.50
N ASP A 559 39.35 14.61 11.96
CA ASP A 559 39.66 14.57 13.39
C ASP A 559 39.13 15.80 14.16
N THR A 560 38.82 16.90 13.45
CA THR A 560 38.39 18.17 14.04
C THR A 560 36.89 18.40 13.96
N THR A 561 36.26 17.93 12.89
CA THR A 561 34.84 18.19 12.59
C THR A 561 33.95 17.21 13.34
N LYS A 562 32.94 17.73 14.06
CA LYS A 562 31.87 16.93 14.67
C LYS A 562 30.52 17.36 14.13
N TYR A 563 29.56 16.45 14.11
CA TYR A 563 28.21 16.75 13.68
C TYR A 563 27.22 16.62 14.84
N THR A 564 26.24 17.52 14.88
CA THR A 564 25.11 17.42 15.82
C THR A 564 23.90 16.94 15.03
N MET A 565 23.32 15.82 15.45
CA MET A 565 22.07 15.29 14.91
C MET A 565 20.92 15.57 15.87
N GLU A 566 19.86 16.17 15.37
CA GLU A 566 18.59 16.39 16.08
C GLU A 566 17.47 15.65 15.36
N VAL A 567 16.77 14.77 16.08
CA VAL A 567 15.61 14.02 15.57
C VAL A 567 14.36 14.40 16.36
N SER A 568 13.30 14.81 15.66
CA SER A 568 12.02 15.22 16.26
C SER A 568 10.83 14.69 15.46
N VAL A 569 9.68 14.47 16.11
CA VAL A 569 8.46 14.02 15.42
C VAL A 569 7.89 15.14 14.54
N ASN A 570 7.65 14.85 13.26
CA ASN A 570 6.96 15.74 12.34
C ASN A 570 5.44 15.50 12.42
N ILE A 571 4.76 16.36 13.18
CA ILE A 571 3.30 16.25 13.43
C ILE A 571 2.50 16.29 12.13
N TRP A 572 2.86 17.18 11.19
CA TRP A 572 2.11 17.35 9.94
C TRP A 572 2.25 16.16 9.00
N ALA A 573 3.48 15.66 8.84
CA ALA A 573 3.73 14.45 8.05
C ALA A 573 3.07 13.21 8.70
N SER A 574 3.10 13.11 10.03
CA SER A 574 2.42 12.03 10.76
C SER A 574 0.89 12.09 10.59
N LEU A 575 0.30 13.30 10.61
CA LEU A 575 -1.13 13.49 10.37
C LEU A 575 -1.53 13.10 8.93
N ALA A 576 -0.68 13.38 7.95
CA ALA A 576 -0.89 12.93 6.57
C ALA A 576 -0.88 11.38 6.48
N ASN A 577 0.01 10.71 7.20
CA ASN A 577 0.05 9.25 7.26
C ASN A 577 -1.21 8.65 7.89
N LEU A 578 -1.76 9.30 8.93
CA LEU A 578 -3.04 8.94 9.53
C LEU A 578 -4.20 9.11 8.53
N ALA A 579 -4.26 10.25 7.85
CA ALA A 579 -5.35 10.55 6.92
C ALA A 579 -5.47 9.50 5.81
N LEU A 580 -4.35 9.04 5.24
CA LEU A 580 -4.36 8.03 4.18
C LEU A 580 -4.89 6.68 4.65
N ARG A 581 -4.45 6.20 5.82
CA ARG A 581 -4.81 4.87 6.38
C ARG A 581 -6.20 4.84 7.01
N TYR A 582 -6.65 5.96 7.56
CA TYR A 582 -7.93 6.06 8.28
C TYR A 582 -9.02 6.82 7.51
N ARG A 583 -8.86 7.06 6.20
CA ARG A 583 -9.83 7.82 5.37
C ARG A 583 -11.26 7.29 5.45
N VAL A 584 -11.44 5.99 5.61
CA VAL A 584 -12.75 5.32 5.74
C VAL A 584 -13.46 5.71 7.05
N LEU A 585 -12.73 6.09 8.11
CA LEU A 585 -13.31 6.59 9.37
C LEU A 585 -14.17 7.84 9.15
N GLY A 586 -13.89 8.63 8.11
CA GLY A 586 -14.68 9.80 7.74
C GLY A 586 -16.13 9.48 7.39
N GLY A 587 -16.45 8.23 7.02
CA GLY A 587 -17.83 7.76 6.85
C GLY A 587 -18.34 6.90 8.01
N THR A 588 -17.49 6.02 8.55
CA THR A 588 -17.92 4.99 9.51
C THR A 588 -18.15 5.53 10.91
N LEU A 589 -17.25 6.36 11.46
CA LEU A 589 -17.43 6.91 12.80
C LEU A 589 -18.59 7.92 12.90
N PRO A 590 -18.83 8.81 11.90
CA PRO A 590 -20.05 9.60 11.89
C PRO A 590 -21.31 8.74 11.95
N MET A 591 -21.35 7.62 11.23
CA MET A 591 -22.47 6.68 11.32
C MET A 591 -22.60 6.05 12.70
N CYS A 592 -21.48 5.70 13.36
CA CYS A 592 -21.48 5.25 14.75
C CYS A 592 -22.07 6.32 15.70
N VAL A 593 -21.66 7.59 15.55
CA VAL A 593 -22.20 8.72 16.32
C VAL A 593 -23.70 8.89 16.08
N THR A 594 -24.15 8.78 14.82
CA THR A 594 -25.57 8.86 14.44
C THR A 594 -26.39 7.75 15.10
N PHE A 595 -25.95 6.49 15.03
CA PHE A 595 -26.64 5.38 15.70
C PHE A 595 -26.65 5.50 17.23
N LEU A 596 -25.56 5.98 17.83
CA LEU A 596 -25.51 6.26 19.26
C LEU A 596 -26.47 7.40 19.65
N GLY A 597 -26.56 8.43 18.82
CA GLY A 597 -27.56 9.50 18.93
C GLY A 597 -28.99 8.96 18.83
N MET A 598 -29.26 8.06 17.89
CA MET A 598 -30.56 7.41 17.71
C MET A 598 -30.96 6.61 18.95
N LEU A 599 -30.02 5.86 19.53
CA LEU A 599 -30.23 5.10 20.77
C LEU A 599 -30.67 6.02 21.91
N PHE A 600 -30.01 7.16 22.08
CA PHE A 600 -30.38 8.13 23.12
C PHE A 600 -31.71 8.82 22.85
N GLN A 601 -31.98 9.21 21.60
CA GLN A 601 -33.25 9.84 21.23
C GLN A 601 -34.44 8.90 21.39
N LEU A 602 -34.32 7.64 20.99
CA LEU A 602 -35.41 6.65 21.15
C LEU A 602 -35.69 6.35 22.63
N ARG A 603 -34.66 6.29 23.48
CA ARG A 603 -34.85 6.17 24.93
C ARG A 603 -35.62 7.36 25.51
N GLU A 604 -35.26 8.57 25.11
CA GLU A 604 -35.96 9.78 25.56
C GLU A 604 -37.38 9.87 25.01
N TYR A 605 -37.57 9.44 23.75
CA TYR A 605 -38.88 9.38 23.11
C TYR A 605 -39.82 8.40 23.80
N ASN A 606 -39.36 7.19 24.15
CA ASN A 606 -40.17 6.22 24.87
C ASN A 606 -40.56 6.72 26.28
N ARG A 607 -39.68 7.51 26.92
CA ARG A 607 -39.94 8.10 28.25
C ARG A 607 -40.90 9.29 28.20
N THR A 608 -40.66 10.24 27.30
CA THR A 608 -41.33 11.55 27.31
C THR A 608 -42.38 11.73 26.23
N GLY A 609 -42.31 10.92 25.16
CA GLY A 609 -43.09 11.07 23.94
C GLY A 609 -42.65 12.19 23.02
N TYR A 610 -41.54 12.87 23.32
CA TYR A 610 -40.97 13.90 22.47
C TYR A 610 -39.69 13.38 21.81
N PHE A 611 -39.68 13.33 20.49
CA PHE A 611 -38.48 13.02 19.72
C PHE A 611 -37.78 14.35 19.38
N GLY A 612 -36.54 14.53 19.82
CA GLY A 612 -35.77 15.75 19.60
C GLY A 612 -35.23 15.88 18.17
N ARG A 613 -34.60 17.01 17.86
CA ARG A 613 -33.89 17.22 16.60
C ARG A 613 -32.55 16.48 16.59
N TYR A 614 -31.93 16.32 15.43
CA TYR A 614 -30.61 15.66 15.35
C TYR A 614 -29.56 16.37 16.21
N GLN A 615 -29.61 17.70 16.30
CA GLN A 615 -28.75 18.50 17.18
C GLN A 615 -28.89 18.11 18.67
N ASP A 616 -30.10 17.78 19.13
CA ASP A 616 -30.33 17.32 20.50
C ASP A 616 -29.62 15.98 20.73
N SER A 617 -29.61 15.10 19.73
CA SER A 617 -28.88 13.81 19.79
C SER A 617 -27.37 14.02 19.94
N LEU A 618 -26.79 14.95 19.17
CA LEU A 618 -25.37 15.30 19.27
C LEU A 618 -25.05 15.86 20.65
N TYR A 619 -25.91 16.74 21.19
CA TYR A 619 -25.74 17.24 22.55
C TYR A 619 -25.78 16.12 23.61
N MET A 620 -26.67 15.13 23.44
CA MET A 620 -26.74 13.95 24.31
C MET A 620 -25.48 13.08 24.24
N VAL A 621 -24.85 12.97 23.07
CA VAL A 621 -23.56 12.28 22.89
C VAL A 621 -22.43 13.08 23.55
N ILE A 622 -22.33 14.39 23.27
CA ILE A 622 -21.32 15.29 23.83
C ILE A 622 -21.37 15.32 25.36
N ARG A 623 -22.57 15.34 25.96
CA ARG A 623 -22.72 15.30 27.43
C ARG A 623 -22.12 14.03 28.06
N ARG A 624 -22.02 12.94 27.30
CA ARG A 624 -21.45 11.64 27.73
C ARG A 624 -20.03 11.42 27.20
N LEU A 625 -19.45 12.41 26.54
CA LEU A 625 -18.14 12.30 25.90
C LEU A 625 -17.06 11.77 26.84
N PRO A 626 -16.90 12.22 28.11
CA PRO A 626 -15.86 11.68 28.98
C PRO A 626 -15.93 10.17 29.19
N ILE A 627 -17.14 9.61 29.32
CA ILE A 627 -17.36 8.17 29.47
C ILE A 627 -17.02 7.45 28.16
N ILE A 628 -17.46 7.99 27.02
CA ILE A 628 -17.20 7.40 25.71
C ILE A 628 -15.70 7.39 25.42
N LEU A 629 -14.98 8.48 25.68
CA LEU A 629 -13.53 8.55 25.49
C LEU A 629 -12.81 7.55 26.40
N ALA A 630 -13.21 7.41 27.67
CA ALA A 630 -12.65 6.41 28.57
C ALA A 630 -12.87 4.98 28.04
N VAL A 631 -14.07 4.66 27.54
CA VAL A 631 -14.37 3.36 26.95
C VAL A 631 -13.53 3.09 25.71
N LEU A 632 -13.39 4.06 24.79
CA LEU A 632 -12.56 3.90 23.59
C LEU A 632 -11.09 3.67 23.94
N THR A 633 -10.57 4.37 24.95
CA THR A 633 -9.23 4.12 25.49
C THR A 633 -9.10 2.71 26.07
N MET A 634 -10.08 2.25 26.86
CA MET A 634 -10.09 0.89 27.41
C MET A 634 -10.15 -0.17 26.31
N VAL A 635 -10.95 0.07 25.25
CA VAL A 635 -11.04 -0.82 24.09
C VAL A 635 -9.67 -0.96 23.42
N HIS A 636 -8.93 0.14 23.24
CA HIS A 636 -7.57 0.10 22.66
C HIS A 636 -6.65 -0.87 23.41
N PHE A 637 -6.62 -0.79 24.75
CA PHE A 637 -5.83 -1.72 25.57
C PHE A 637 -6.39 -3.15 25.57
N ALA A 638 -7.72 -3.30 25.55
CA ALA A 638 -8.34 -4.63 25.53
C ALA A 638 -8.03 -5.39 24.23
N VAL A 639 -8.14 -4.74 23.06
CA VAL A 639 -7.90 -5.38 21.75
C VAL A 639 -6.42 -5.63 21.47
N ALA A 640 -5.50 -5.07 22.27
CA ALA A 640 -4.09 -5.44 22.20
C ALA A 640 -3.85 -6.92 22.56
N HIS A 641 -4.73 -7.52 23.38
CA HIS A 641 -4.69 -8.93 23.72
C HIS A 641 -5.39 -9.81 22.68
N GLU A 642 -4.69 -10.87 22.24
CA GLU A 642 -5.18 -11.78 21.20
C GLU A 642 -6.44 -12.55 21.60
N SER A 643 -6.54 -13.02 22.84
CA SER A 643 -7.72 -13.72 23.35
C SER A 643 -8.99 -12.87 23.30
N VAL A 644 -8.87 -11.56 23.51
CA VAL A 644 -9.98 -10.60 23.36
C VAL A 644 -10.37 -10.48 21.90
N ARG A 645 -9.40 -10.40 20.98
CA ARG A 645 -9.68 -10.35 19.54
C ARG A 645 -10.37 -11.62 19.06
N ASP A 646 -9.93 -12.79 19.49
CA ASP A 646 -10.57 -14.06 19.14
C ASP A 646 -12.01 -14.16 19.63
N PHE A 647 -12.26 -13.71 20.86
CA PHE A 647 -13.63 -13.62 21.38
C PHE A 647 -14.50 -12.67 20.54
N LEU A 648 -13.96 -11.51 20.16
CA LEU A 648 -14.66 -10.52 19.34
C LEU A 648 -14.95 -11.04 17.92
N ARG A 649 -14.01 -11.78 17.30
CA ARG A 649 -14.21 -12.44 15.99
C ARG A 649 -15.36 -13.45 15.99
N ASN A 650 -15.65 -14.11 17.12
CA ASN A 650 -16.76 -15.07 17.24
C ASN A 650 -18.14 -14.41 17.15
N ILE A 651 -18.24 -13.12 17.50
CA ILE A 651 -19.51 -12.35 17.43
C ILE A 651 -19.55 -11.39 16.23
N GLN A 652 -18.49 -11.40 15.41
CA GLN A 652 -18.36 -10.62 14.17
C GLN A 652 -19.09 -11.33 13.03
N ILE A 653 -19.80 -10.55 12.20
CA ILE A 653 -20.51 -11.04 11.02
C ILE A 653 -20.20 -10.12 9.83
N PRO A 654 -19.59 -10.60 8.73
CA PRO A 654 -18.92 -11.91 8.61
C PRO A 654 -17.70 -12.02 9.53
N SER A 655 -17.26 -13.24 9.85
CA SER A 655 -16.12 -13.47 10.75
C SER A 655 -14.82 -13.58 9.97
N GLU A 656 -13.75 -12.94 10.48
CA GLU A 656 -12.39 -13.01 9.93
C GLU A 656 -11.58 -14.24 10.41
N GLN A 657 -12.22 -15.15 11.14
CA GLN A 657 -11.53 -16.24 11.81
C GLN A 657 -10.83 -17.21 10.85
N GLU A 658 -11.41 -17.47 9.67
CA GLU A 658 -10.80 -18.36 8.66
C GLU A 658 -9.54 -17.73 8.05
N ASN A 659 -9.59 -16.44 7.71
CA ASN A 659 -8.42 -15.70 7.22
C ASN A 659 -7.27 -15.71 8.21
N MET A 660 -7.57 -15.50 9.49
CA MET A 660 -6.58 -15.51 10.56
C MET A 660 -5.98 -16.90 10.78
N ARG A 661 -6.79 -17.97 10.68
CA ARG A 661 -6.28 -19.35 10.73
C ARG A 661 -5.36 -19.64 9.55
N ALA A 662 -5.72 -19.23 8.33
CA ALA A 662 -4.87 -19.38 7.15
C ALA A 662 -3.55 -18.62 7.29
N LEU A 663 -3.56 -17.42 7.88
CA LEU A 663 -2.35 -16.66 8.17
C LEU A 663 -1.43 -17.41 9.14
N HIS A 664 -1.95 -17.87 10.27
CA HIS A 664 -1.15 -18.58 11.28
C HIS A 664 -0.68 -19.97 10.81
N ALA A 665 -1.44 -20.62 9.92
CA ALA A 665 -1.03 -21.87 9.28
C ALA A 665 0.13 -21.67 8.29
N PHE A 666 0.14 -20.53 7.59
CA PHE A 666 1.24 -20.14 6.70
C PHE A 666 2.49 -19.75 7.48
N ASN A 667 2.36 -18.87 8.48
CA ASN A 667 3.46 -18.52 9.36
C ASN A 667 2.92 -18.17 10.78
N PRO A 668 3.24 -18.98 11.81
CA PRO A 668 2.74 -18.77 13.16
C PRO A 668 3.38 -17.57 13.89
N GLN A 669 4.49 -17.02 13.40
CA GLN A 669 5.14 -15.84 14.00
C GLN A 669 4.42 -14.54 13.65
N LEU A 670 3.75 -14.48 12.50
CA LEU A 670 3.06 -13.28 12.04
C LEU A 670 1.85 -12.96 12.93
N LYS A 671 1.77 -11.70 13.33
CA LYS A 671 0.64 -11.16 14.10
C LYS A 671 -0.11 -10.12 13.29
N GLN A 672 -1.43 -10.08 13.46
CA GLN A 672 -2.29 -9.07 12.85
C GLN A 672 -3.35 -8.61 13.86
N ASN A 673 -3.58 -7.31 13.94
CA ASN A 673 -4.76 -6.74 14.59
C ASN A 673 -5.73 -6.23 13.53
N ASP A 674 -6.82 -6.96 13.35
CA ASP A 674 -7.93 -6.71 12.44
C ASP A 674 -9.10 -5.94 13.09
N ILE A 675 -8.97 -5.52 14.35
CA ILE A 675 -10.06 -4.92 15.14
C ILE A 675 -9.75 -3.47 15.53
N PHE A 676 -10.80 -2.67 15.62
CA PHE A 676 -10.83 -1.27 16.04
C PHE A 676 -10.01 -0.38 15.11
N LEU A 677 -8.84 0.07 15.57
CA LEU A 677 -7.90 0.86 14.78
C LEU A 677 -6.78 0.00 14.16
N GLY A 678 -6.78 -1.31 14.41
CA GLY A 678 -5.75 -2.22 13.88
C GLY A 678 -4.36 -2.01 14.49
N LEU A 679 -4.28 -1.37 15.65
CA LEU A 679 -3.05 -1.03 16.36
C LEU A 679 -2.85 -1.92 17.58
N THR A 680 -1.62 -2.31 17.85
CA THR A 680 -1.25 -3.11 19.04
C THR A 680 -0.43 -2.30 20.04
N GLN A 681 0.12 -1.15 19.62
CA GLN A 681 1.03 -0.37 20.44
C GLN A 681 0.29 0.49 21.47
N PRO A 682 0.72 0.49 22.75
CA PRO A 682 -0.01 1.17 23.83
C PRO A 682 0.05 2.69 23.73
N TYR A 683 1.09 3.28 23.13
CA TYR A 683 1.25 4.74 23.07
C TYR A 683 0.26 5.45 22.13
N PHE A 684 -0.47 4.71 21.28
CA PHE A 684 -1.52 5.25 20.41
C PHE A 684 -2.93 5.26 21.04
N TRP A 685 -3.05 5.03 22.35
CA TRP A 685 -4.34 4.96 23.06
C TRP A 685 -5.26 6.17 22.82
N PHE A 686 -4.70 7.34 22.50
CA PHE A 686 -5.44 8.58 22.29
C PHE A 686 -6.10 8.69 20.91
N LEU A 687 -5.69 7.88 19.92
CA LEU A 687 -6.20 7.99 18.55
C LEU A 687 -7.69 7.67 18.44
N GLY A 688 -8.17 6.65 19.15
CA GLY A 688 -9.60 6.29 19.19
C GLY A 688 -10.48 7.45 19.71
N PRO A 689 -10.19 7.96 20.93
CA PRO A 689 -10.80 9.18 21.45
C PRO A 689 -10.73 10.37 20.49
N PHE A 690 -9.57 10.63 19.89
CA PHE A 690 -9.36 11.73 18.95
C PHE A 690 -10.26 11.60 17.71
N PHE A 691 -10.26 10.46 17.04
CA PHE A 691 -11.09 10.23 15.85
C PHE A 691 -12.59 10.32 16.16
N PHE A 692 -13.02 9.90 17.35
CA PHE A 692 -14.42 10.04 17.77
C PHE A 692 -14.83 11.52 17.94
N VAL A 693 -13.95 12.38 18.48
CA VAL A 693 -14.21 13.83 18.55
C VAL A 693 -14.29 14.44 17.15
N VAL A 694 -13.37 14.05 16.25
CA VAL A 694 -13.41 14.48 14.84
C VAL A 694 -14.75 14.05 14.19
N ALA A 695 -15.21 12.83 14.45
CA ALA A 695 -16.48 12.31 13.92
C ALA A 695 -17.69 13.10 14.41
N ILE A 696 -17.73 13.54 15.67
CA ILE A 696 -18.77 14.46 16.18
C ILE A 696 -18.75 15.78 15.40
N GLY A 697 -17.54 16.33 15.14
CA GLY A 697 -17.36 17.53 14.32
C GLY A 697 -17.91 17.35 12.89
N LEU A 698 -17.59 16.23 12.24
CA LEU A 698 -18.10 15.87 10.91
C LEU A 698 -19.64 15.74 10.91
N CYS A 699 -20.23 15.13 11.93
CA CYS A 699 -21.68 15.08 12.10
C CYS A 699 -22.31 16.49 12.22
N GLY A 700 -21.64 17.42 12.91
CA GLY A 700 -22.06 18.82 13.01
C GLY A 700 -22.00 19.54 11.67
N ILE A 701 -20.91 19.36 10.91
CA ILE A 701 -20.77 19.92 9.55
C ILE A 701 -21.86 19.34 8.63
N LEU A 702 -22.06 18.03 8.64
CA LEU A 702 -23.08 17.36 7.84
C LEU A 702 -24.49 17.87 8.18
N LEU A 703 -24.80 18.07 9.47
CA LEU A 703 -26.06 18.66 9.89
C LEU A 703 -26.27 20.05 9.25
N HIS A 704 -25.28 20.93 9.34
CA HIS A 704 -25.39 22.28 8.77
C HIS A 704 -25.48 22.28 7.24
N LEU A 705 -24.72 21.43 6.56
CA LEU A 705 -24.83 21.24 5.11
C LEU A 705 -26.20 20.71 4.71
N THR A 706 -26.75 19.75 5.45
CA THR A 706 -28.08 19.19 5.21
C THR A 706 -29.15 20.26 5.42
N GLN A 707 -29.04 21.09 6.45
CA GLN A 707 -29.94 22.21 6.70
C GLN A 707 -29.89 23.28 5.60
N LEU A 708 -28.69 23.61 5.11
CA LEU A 708 -28.50 24.50 3.96
C LEU A 708 -29.19 23.94 2.72
N LEU A 709 -28.96 22.66 2.40
CA LEU A 709 -29.58 21.99 1.26
C LEU A 709 -31.11 21.95 1.39
N MET A 710 -31.65 21.61 2.56
CA MET A 710 -33.10 21.66 2.82
C MET A 710 -33.67 23.08 2.64
N CYS A 711 -32.91 24.12 3.02
CA CYS A 711 -33.31 25.51 2.81
C CYS A 711 -33.39 25.86 1.31
N LEU A 712 -32.38 25.46 0.53
CA LEU A 712 -32.33 25.66 -0.92
C LEU A 712 -33.47 24.93 -1.63
N ILE A 713 -33.76 23.67 -1.27
CA ILE A 713 -34.89 22.90 -1.80
C ILE A 713 -36.22 23.58 -1.49
N ARG A 714 -36.34 24.20 -0.31
CA ARG A 714 -37.56 24.90 0.14
C ARG A 714 -37.74 26.29 -0.52
N PHE A 715 -36.66 26.95 -0.92
CA PHE A 715 -36.68 28.32 -1.48
C PHE A 715 -37.67 28.53 -2.65
N PRO A 716 -37.72 27.66 -3.68
CA PRO A 716 -38.66 27.84 -4.80
C PRO A 716 -40.13 27.58 -4.44
N VAL A 717 -40.42 27.03 -3.25
CA VAL A 717 -41.81 26.73 -2.85
C VAL A 717 -42.47 28.01 -2.32
N PRO A 718 -43.55 28.53 -2.96
CA PRO A 718 -44.20 29.78 -2.56
C PRO A 718 -44.60 29.83 -1.08
N LYS A 719 -44.70 31.03 -0.52
CA LYS A 719 -45.18 31.23 0.87
C LYS A 719 -46.70 31.09 1.00
N SER A 720 -47.48 31.25 -0.08
CA SER A 720 -48.96 31.23 -0.05
C SER A 720 -49.61 29.89 -0.42
N THR A 721 -48.84 28.84 -0.65
CA THR A 721 -49.40 27.50 -0.89
C THR A 721 -50.06 26.97 0.39
N ASN A 722 -51.36 26.65 0.31
CA ASN A 722 -52.10 26.05 1.42
C ASN A 722 -51.41 24.76 1.90
N PRO A 723 -51.21 24.56 3.21
CA PRO A 723 -50.64 23.32 3.75
C PRO A 723 -51.40 22.07 3.30
N ALA A 724 -52.72 22.19 3.08
CA ALA A 724 -53.61 21.14 2.58
C ALA A 724 -53.33 20.73 1.12
N ASP A 725 -52.76 21.60 0.29
CA ASP A 725 -52.41 21.27 -1.11
C ASP A 725 -50.99 20.73 -1.24
N ILE A 726 -50.10 21.09 -0.29
CA ILE A 726 -48.74 20.53 -0.18
C ILE A 726 -48.77 19.11 0.43
N SER A 727 -49.75 18.83 1.29
CA SER A 727 -49.85 17.58 2.06
C SER A 727 -50.65 16.46 1.41
N LYS A 728 -51.31 16.67 0.25
CA LYS A 728 -52.04 15.60 -0.46
C LYS A 728 -51.04 14.60 -1.05
N PRO A 729 -50.88 13.39 -0.48
CA PRO A 729 -50.05 12.39 -1.13
C PRO A 729 -50.71 11.98 -2.45
N PRO A 730 -49.93 11.59 -3.49
CA PRO A 730 -50.50 10.93 -4.66
C PRO A 730 -51.33 9.73 -4.21
N SER A 731 -52.40 9.40 -4.96
CA SER A 731 -53.31 8.29 -4.64
C SER A 731 -52.54 7.03 -4.27
N SER A 732 -52.95 6.32 -3.22
CA SER A 732 -52.30 5.11 -2.69
C SER A 732 -51.97 4.08 -3.79
N VAL A 733 -52.83 3.95 -4.80
CA VAL A 733 -52.62 3.07 -5.97
C VAL A 733 -51.38 3.48 -6.79
N LYS A 734 -51.23 4.76 -7.14
CA LYS A 734 -50.07 5.25 -7.90
C LYS A 734 -48.74 5.02 -7.16
N ARG A 735 -48.76 5.12 -5.83
CA ARG A 735 -47.58 4.90 -4.98
C ARG A 735 -47.19 3.42 -4.92
N LEU A 736 -48.16 2.53 -4.73
CA LEU A 736 -47.93 1.08 -4.77
C LEU A 736 -47.44 0.61 -6.14
N VAL A 737 -48.01 1.15 -7.23
CA VAL A 737 -47.53 0.87 -8.59
C VAL A 737 -46.08 1.32 -8.77
N PHE A 738 -45.73 2.52 -8.31
CA PHE A 738 -44.36 3.02 -8.43
C PHE A 738 -43.34 2.19 -7.63
N ILE A 739 -43.68 1.79 -6.40
CA ILE A 739 -42.85 0.88 -5.59
C ILE A 739 -42.72 -0.48 -6.29
N GLY A 740 -43.81 -1.02 -6.83
CA GLY A 740 -43.81 -2.25 -7.62
C GLY A 740 -42.89 -2.15 -8.84
N LEU A 741 -42.93 -1.04 -9.58
CA LEU A 741 -42.05 -0.78 -10.72
C LEU A 741 -40.57 -0.71 -10.30
N ILE A 742 -40.26 -0.03 -9.19
CA ILE A 742 -38.89 -0.01 -8.65
C ILE A 742 -38.44 -1.40 -8.24
N CYS A 743 -39.27 -2.18 -7.55
CA CYS A 743 -38.93 -3.54 -7.13
C CYS A 743 -38.66 -4.45 -8.34
N ILE A 744 -39.50 -4.35 -9.38
CA ILE A 744 -39.28 -5.07 -10.64
C ILE A 744 -37.95 -4.63 -11.25
N ALA A 745 -37.73 -3.32 -11.42
CA ALA A 745 -36.50 -2.79 -12.00
C ALA A 745 -35.25 -3.26 -11.25
N VAL A 746 -35.28 -3.26 -9.91
CA VAL A 746 -34.17 -3.72 -9.06
C VAL A 746 -33.93 -5.22 -9.18
N SER A 747 -35.00 -6.01 -9.33
CA SER A 747 -34.88 -7.46 -9.56
C SER A 747 -34.29 -7.81 -10.91
N THR A 748 -34.49 -6.94 -11.91
CA THR A 748 -34.23 -7.28 -13.31
C THR A 748 -32.94 -6.68 -13.86
N PHE A 749 -32.65 -5.40 -13.59
CA PHE A 749 -31.50 -4.73 -14.25
C PHE A 749 -30.87 -3.57 -13.46
N VAL A 750 -31.58 -2.95 -12.51
CA VAL A 750 -31.08 -1.80 -11.74
C VAL A 750 -30.46 -2.26 -10.40
N PRO A 751 -29.25 -1.83 -10.04
CA PRO A 751 -28.67 -2.16 -8.74
C PRO A 751 -29.47 -1.52 -7.59
N TYR A 752 -29.58 -2.20 -6.45
CA TYR A 752 -30.34 -1.68 -5.31
C TYR A 752 -29.82 -0.33 -4.80
N GLN A 753 -28.54 -0.02 -5.02
CA GLN A 753 -27.88 1.25 -4.69
C GLN A 753 -28.56 2.44 -5.36
N PHE A 754 -29.03 2.29 -6.61
CA PHE A 754 -29.79 3.33 -7.30
C PHE A 754 -31.12 3.62 -6.60
N ALA A 755 -31.87 2.56 -6.26
CA ALA A 755 -33.14 2.69 -5.56
C ALA A 755 -32.96 3.29 -4.16
N PHE A 756 -31.86 2.97 -3.47
CA PHE A 756 -31.51 3.57 -2.19
C PHE A 756 -31.21 5.07 -2.31
N ILE A 757 -30.40 5.48 -3.28
CA ILE A 757 -30.09 6.91 -3.52
C ILE A 757 -31.36 7.68 -3.86
N PHE A 758 -32.25 7.10 -4.67
CA PHE A 758 -33.56 7.68 -4.94
C PHE A 758 -34.42 7.82 -3.66
N ALA A 759 -34.44 6.80 -2.80
CA ALA A 759 -35.14 6.85 -1.52
C ALA A 759 -34.56 7.95 -0.60
N ALA A 760 -33.24 8.10 -0.54
CA ALA A 760 -32.57 9.16 0.21
C ALA A 760 -32.90 10.57 -0.32
N LEU A 761 -32.97 10.73 -1.65
CA LEU A 761 -33.40 11.98 -2.29
C LEU A 761 -34.85 12.33 -1.92
N MET A 762 -35.75 11.35 -1.97
CA MET A 762 -37.14 11.55 -1.57
C MET A 762 -37.26 11.89 -0.08
N GLN A 763 -36.45 11.26 0.78
CA GLN A 763 -36.42 11.53 2.21
C GLN A 763 -35.98 12.96 2.54
N ILE A 764 -34.92 13.49 1.90
CA ILE A 764 -34.48 14.87 2.13
C ILE A 764 -35.51 15.90 1.61
N ILE A 765 -36.11 15.64 0.45
CA ILE A 765 -37.17 16.50 -0.10
C ILE A 765 -38.35 16.54 0.88
N HIS A 766 -38.83 15.38 1.35
CA HIS A 766 -39.93 15.32 2.31
C HIS A 766 -39.61 16.04 3.62
N THR A 767 -38.42 15.80 4.17
CA THR A 767 -37.95 16.46 5.40
C THR A 767 -37.89 17.98 5.25
N SER A 768 -37.46 18.49 4.08
CA SER A 768 -37.38 19.94 3.82
C SER A 768 -38.74 20.65 3.82
N ILE A 769 -39.81 19.95 3.45
CA ILE A 769 -41.17 20.49 3.33
C ILE A 769 -41.94 20.33 4.65
N THR A 770 -41.61 19.31 5.46
CA THR A 770 -42.27 18.96 6.73
C THR A 770 -42.54 20.16 7.67
N PRO A 771 -41.60 21.11 7.89
CA PRO A 771 -41.87 22.27 8.75
C PRO A 771 -42.95 23.23 8.26
N LYS A 772 -43.29 23.23 6.95
CA LYS A 772 -44.43 24.01 6.42
C LYS A 772 -45.77 23.32 6.71
N ILE A 773 -45.78 21.99 6.84
CA ILE A 773 -46.99 21.17 6.99
C ILE A 773 -47.37 21.05 8.47
N TYR A 774 -46.41 20.79 9.36
CA TYR A 774 -46.70 20.47 10.76
C TYR A 774 -46.08 21.49 11.73
N THR A 775 -46.88 22.46 12.19
CA THR A 775 -46.43 23.54 13.10
C THR A 775 -46.61 23.21 14.60
N HIS A 776 -47.33 22.13 14.93
CA HIS A 776 -47.64 21.73 16.30
C HIS A 776 -46.55 20.87 16.97
N ARG A 777 -46.65 20.65 18.29
CA ARG A 777 -45.64 19.93 19.10
C ARG A 777 -45.32 18.52 18.56
N LEU A 778 -46.34 17.76 18.14
CA LEU A 778 -46.18 16.46 17.48
C LEU A 778 -45.44 16.59 16.13
N GLY A 779 -45.70 17.66 15.39
CA GLY A 779 -44.99 18.02 14.16
C GLY A 779 -43.51 18.27 14.36
N LYS A 780 -43.12 18.88 15.49
CA LYS A 780 -41.70 19.07 15.85
C LYS A 780 -40.98 17.74 16.07
N SER A 781 -41.63 16.77 16.73
CA SER A 781 -41.07 15.43 16.91
C SER A 781 -40.98 14.63 15.62
N PHE A 782 -42.01 14.74 14.77
CA PHE A 782 -41.99 14.14 13.44
C PHE A 782 -40.87 14.71 12.57
N TYR A 783 -40.66 16.04 12.60
CA TYR A 783 -39.53 16.67 11.91
C TYR A 783 -38.18 16.19 12.47
N GLY A 784 -38.03 16.11 13.79
CA GLY A 784 -36.80 15.62 14.42
C GLY A 784 -36.44 14.19 14.01
N PHE A 785 -37.44 13.30 13.94
CA PHE A 785 -37.27 11.93 13.46
C PHE A 785 -36.86 11.91 11.98
N ASN A 786 -37.55 12.68 11.13
CA ASN A 786 -37.22 12.81 9.71
C ASN A 786 -35.81 13.37 9.47
N GLU A 787 -35.39 14.38 10.24
CA GLU A 787 -34.04 14.96 10.19
C GLU A 787 -32.98 13.90 10.53
N HIS A 788 -33.23 13.07 11.55
CA HIS A 788 -32.34 11.98 11.92
C HIS A 788 -32.22 10.91 10.82
N ILE A 789 -33.36 10.43 10.30
CA ILE A 789 -33.37 9.42 9.22
C ILE A 789 -32.71 9.98 7.96
N THR A 790 -32.92 11.26 7.64
CA THR A 790 -32.25 11.92 6.50
C THR A 790 -30.74 11.89 6.64
N ILE A 791 -30.20 12.27 7.80
CA ILE A 791 -28.75 12.27 8.04
C ILE A 791 -28.18 10.85 7.98
N LEU A 792 -28.88 9.87 8.57
CA LEU A 792 -28.49 8.46 8.48
C LEU A 792 -28.45 7.97 7.03
N PHE A 793 -29.45 8.33 6.22
CA PHE A 793 -29.51 7.95 4.80
C PHE A 793 -28.41 8.64 3.98
N LEU A 794 -28.13 9.91 4.24
CA LEU A 794 -27.04 10.65 3.57
C LEU A 794 -25.66 10.04 3.88
N LEU A 795 -25.40 9.64 5.12
CA LEU A 795 -24.18 8.92 5.49
C LEU A 795 -24.09 7.59 4.74
N ASN A 796 -25.20 6.88 4.55
CA ASN A 796 -25.22 5.63 3.81
C ASN A 796 -25.08 5.82 2.28
N VAL A 797 -25.49 6.96 1.73
CA VAL A 797 -25.26 7.29 0.31
C VAL A 797 -23.76 7.30 -0.02
N PHE A 798 -22.91 7.76 0.91
CA PHE A 798 -21.46 7.75 0.73
C PHE A 798 -20.89 6.34 0.44
N ILE A 799 -21.47 5.30 1.06
CA ILE A 799 -21.08 3.90 0.84
C ILE A 799 -21.63 3.35 -0.49
N ASN A 800 -22.83 3.77 -0.88
CA ASN A 800 -23.54 3.20 -2.04
C ASN A 800 -23.21 3.91 -3.37
N ALA A 801 -22.77 5.18 -3.33
CA ALA A 801 -22.48 5.98 -4.52
C ALA A 801 -21.34 5.41 -5.38
N PRO A 802 -20.21 4.93 -4.83
CA PRO A 802 -19.11 4.39 -5.65
C PRO A 802 -19.54 3.20 -6.50
N ILE A 803 -20.32 2.25 -5.95
CA ILE A 803 -20.81 1.08 -6.68
C ILE A 803 -21.76 1.50 -7.81
N LEU A 804 -22.59 2.52 -7.58
CA LEU A 804 -23.46 3.04 -8.64
C LEU A 804 -22.66 3.63 -9.80
N ILE A 805 -21.54 4.31 -9.53
CA ILE A 805 -20.66 4.86 -10.58
C ILE A 805 -20.11 3.72 -11.46
N VAL A 806 -19.71 2.60 -10.86
CA VAL A 806 -19.28 1.39 -11.59
C VAL A 806 -20.36 0.87 -12.53
N TRP A 807 -21.61 0.81 -12.06
CA TRP A 807 -22.72 0.34 -12.88
C TRP A 807 -23.02 1.30 -14.05
N ILE A 808 -23.03 2.61 -13.80
CA ILE A 808 -23.24 3.63 -14.85
C ILE A 808 -22.15 3.55 -15.93
N HIS A 809 -20.88 3.37 -15.53
CA HIS A 809 -19.76 3.17 -16.46
C HIS A 809 -19.97 1.96 -17.36
N ASN A 810 -20.35 0.81 -16.79
CA ASN A 810 -20.59 -0.40 -17.56
C ASN A 810 -21.78 -0.29 -18.52
N LEU A 811 -22.84 0.41 -18.14
CA LEU A 811 -23.97 0.71 -19.03
C LEU A 811 -23.55 1.55 -20.23
N ALA A 812 -22.69 2.55 -20.03
CA ALA A 812 -22.19 3.40 -21.11
C ALA A 812 -21.37 2.63 -22.16
N LEU A 813 -20.77 1.50 -21.75
CA LEU A 813 -19.99 0.61 -22.61
C LEU A 813 -20.84 -0.46 -23.32
N ASN A 814 -22.17 -0.40 -23.24
CA ASN A 814 -23.10 -1.41 -23.79
C ASN A 814 -22.81 -2.86 -23.34
N SER A 815 -22.13 -3.04 -22.20
CA SER A 815 -21.89 -4.37 -21.65
C SER A 815 -23.22 -4.97 -21.18
N THR A 816 -23.60 -6.12 -21.75
CA THR A 816 -24.83 -6.85 -21.39
C THR A 816 -24.70 -7.67 -20.10
N ILE A 817 -23.58 -7.53 -19.38
CA ILE A 817 -23.28 -8.35 -18.22
C ILE A 817 -24.04 -7.82 -17.00
N HIS A 818 -25.07 -8.56 -16.62
CA HIS A 818 -25.90 -8.27 -15.45
C HIS A 818 -25.17 -8.66 -14.15
N PHE A 819 -25.09 -7.74 -13.18
CA PHE A 819 -24.48 -8.00 -11.87
C PHE A 819 -25.46 -8.66 -10.90
N ALA A 820 -25.48 -9.99 -10.87
CA ALA A 820 -26.46 -10.77 -10.10
C ALA A 820 -26.49 -10.46 -8.58
N THR A 821 -25.36 -10.08 -7.95
CA THR A 821 -25.29 -9.82 -6.50
C THR A 821 -25.93 -8.50 -6.09
N HIS A 822 -26.03 -7.53 -7.00
CA HIS A 822 -26.58 -6.19 -6.74
C HIS A 822 -28.07 -6.07 -7.10
N HIS A 823 -28.66 -7.12 -7.67
CA HIS A 823 -30.10 -7.24 -7.97
C HIS A 823 -30.87 -7.90 -6.83
N ASN A 824 -30.66 -7.42 -5.60
CA ASN A 824 -31.33 -7.94 -4.41
C ASN A 824 -32.31 -6.92 -3.84
N ILE A 825 -33.62 -7.13 -4.07
CA ILE A 825 -34.68 -6.26 -3.54
C ILE A 825 -34.63 -6.19 -2.01
N LEU A 826 -34.33 -7.31 -1.33
CA LEU A 826 -34.33 -7.38 0.13
C LEU A 826 -33.29 -6.43 0.74
N SER A 827 -32.25 -6.07 -0.02
CA SER A 827 -31.22 -5.11 0.39
C SER A 827 -31.72 -3.65 0.46
N VAL A 828 -32.87 -3.32 -0.16
CA VAL A 828 -33.34 -1.91 -0.20
C VAL A 828 -34.83 -1.72 0.11
N LEU A 829 -35.65 -2.77 -0.03
CA LEU A 829 -37.09 -2.70 0.18
C LEU A 829 -37.47 -2.14 1.57
N PRO A 830 -36.85 -2.55 2.70
CA PRO A 830 -37.13 -1.93 3.99
C PRO A 830 -36.89 -0.42 4.02
N CYS A 831 -35.82 0.08 3.40
CA CYS A 831 -35.56 1.52 3.31
C CYS A 831 -36.64 2.24 2.48
N ILE A 832 -37.05 1.67 1.34
CA ILE A 832 -38.10 2.23 0.48
C ILE A 832 -39.44 2.30 1.23
N LEU A 833 -39.81 1.21 1.89
CA LEU A 833 -41.04 1.12 2.67
C LEU A 833 -41.01 2.06 3.89
N LEU A 834 -39.86 2.26 4.52
CA LEU A 834 -39.72 3.25 5.60
C LEU A 834 -39.96 4.67 5.08
N VAL A 835 -39.33 5.05 3.95
CA VAL A 835 -39.54 6.36 3.33
C VAL A 835 -41.00 6.53 2.90
N GLU A 836 -41.63 5.50 2.35
CA GLU A 836 -43.06 5.48 2.03
C GLU A 836 -43.92 5.77 3.25
N ASN A 837 -43.65 5.07 4.36
CA ASN A 837 -44.41 5.14 5.59
C ASN A 837 -44.27 6.54 6.22
N VAL A 838 -43.04 7.04 6.31
CA VAL A 838 -42.75 8.38 6.83
C VAL A 838 -43.36 9.45 5.92
N TYR A 839 -43.31 9.29 4.60
CA TYR A 839 -43.94 10.22 3.65
C TYR A 839 -45.47 10.34 3.86
N THR A 840 -46.14 9.30 4.37
CA THR A 840 -47.58 9.38 4.73
C THR A 840 -47.87 10.16 6.02
N GLY A 841 -46.86 10.67 6.71
CA GLY A 841 -47.02 11.43 7.95
C GLY A 841 -47.03 10.55 9.22
N ASN A 842 -46.68 9.27 9.12
CA ASN A 842 -46.75 8.35 10.26
C ASN A 842 -45.54 8.54 11.20
N MET A 843 -45.79 9.11 12.38
CA MET A 843 -44.80 9.16 13.45
C MET A 843 -44.61 7.76 14.07
N LEU A 844 -43.36 7.41 14.38
CA LEU A 844 -43.00 6.17 15.08
C LEU A 844 -43.81 6.03 16.38
N PRO A 845 -44.51 4.91 16.64
CA PRO A 845 -45.24 4.73 17.88
C PRO A 845 -44.30 4.55 19.08
N ARG A 846 -44.83 4.72 20.30
CA ARG A 846 -44.05 4.41 21.51
C ARG A 846 -43.87 2.91 21.61
N MET A 847 -42.63 2.49 21.80
CA MET A 847 -42.29 1.07 21.80
C MET A 847 -42.80 0.38 23.07
N THR A 848 -43.24 -0.87 22.93
CA THR A 848 -43.48 -1.76 24.07
C THR A 848 -42.18 -2.07 24.80
N ARG A 849 -42.26 -2.65 26.01
CA ARG A 849 -41.05 -3.02 26.78
C ARG A 849 -40.13 -3.96 26.00
N LEU A 850 -40.70 -4.96 25.32
CA LEU A 850 -39.94 -5.92 24.51
C LEU A 850 -39.27 -5.21 23.32
N GLN A 851 -40.04 -4.45 22.54
CA GLN A 851 -39.51 -3.68 21.41
C GLN A 851 -38.41 -2.70 21.85
N SER A 852 -38.59 -2.02 22.98
CA SER A 852 -37.59 -1.08 23.52
C SER A 852 -36.29 -1.78 23.90
N VAL A 853 -36.36 -2.94 24.57
CA VAL A 853 -35.17 -3.73 24.91
C VAL A 853 -34.49 -4.25 23.64
N THR A 854 -35.22 -4.81 22.68
CA THR A 854 -34.68 -5.30 21.42
C THR A 854 -34.00 -4.17 20.63
N THR A 855 -34.64 -2.99 20.55
CA THR A 855 -34.07 -1.80 19.90
C THR A 855 -32.77 -1.37 20.54
N ILE A 856 -32.70 -1.39 21.88
CA ILE A 856 -31.49 -1.04 22.62
C ILE A 856 -30.37 -2.03 22.31
N LEU A 857 -30.64 -3.34 22.38
CA LEU A 857 -29.65 -4.37 22.09
C LEU A 857 -29.13 -4.27 20.65
N LEU A 858 -30.04 -4.08 19.70
CA LEU A 858 -29.72 -3.92 18.28
C LEU A 858 -28.81 -2.71 18.03
N LEU A 859 -29.21 -1.53 18.52
CA LEU A 859 -28.43 -0.30 18.35
C LEU A 859 -27.11 -0.35 19.13
N SER A 860 -27.06 -0.98 20.29
CA SER A 860 -25.81 -1.21 21.02
C SER A 860 -24.86 -2.12 20.24
N TYR A 861 -25.37 -3.19 19.62
CA TYR A 861 -24.57 -4.01 18.73
C TYR A 861 -24.08 -3.23 17.51
N TYR A 862 -24.91 -2.38 16.90
CA TYR A 862 -24.49 -1.56 15.75
C TYR A 862 -23.38 -0.57 16.11
N VAL A 863 -23.51 0.13 17.23
CA VAL A 863 -22.47 1.04 17.73
C VAL A 863 -21.17 0.28 17.98
N LEU A 864 -21.25 -0.89 18.62
CA LEU A 864 -20.08 -1.75 18.86
C LEU A 864 -19.46 -2.23 17.55
N TYR A 865 -20.27 -2.75 16.62
CA TYR A 865 -19.84 -3.28 15.34
C TYR A 865 -19.14 -2.21 14.50
N ILE A 866 -19.75 -1.04 14.35
CA ILE A 866 -19.18 0.03 13.52
C ILE A 866 -17.89 0.58 14.16
N ALA A 867 -17.84 0.67 15.49
CA ALA A 867 -16.62 1.09 16.19
C ALA A 867 -15.47 0.07 16.02
N LEU A 868 -15.76 -1.23 16.13
CA LEU A 868 -14.74 -2.27 16.10
C LEU A 868 -14.37 -2.75 14.69
N TYR A 869 -15.33 -2.88 13.78
CA TYR A 869 -15.12 -3.53 12.48
C TYR A 869 -15.36 -2.60 11.29
N GLY A 870 -15.97 -1.43 11.52
CA GLY A 870 -16.44 -0.56 10.44
C GLY A 870 -15.36 -0.12 9.46
N LEU A 871 -14.09 -0.06 9.86
CA LEU A 871 -12.99 0.32 8.97
C LEU A 871 -12.68 -0.75 7.91
N LEU A 872 -12.58 -2.03 8.31
CA LEU A 872 -12.36 -3.14 7.38
C LEU A 872 -13.65 -3.60 6.68
N HIS A 873 -14.81 -3.44 7.33
CA HIS A 873 -16.11 -3.92 6.83
C HIS A 873 -17.08 -2.78 6.51
N ALA A 874 -16.61 -1.72 5.84
CA ALA A 874 -17.44 -0.55 5.52
C ALA A 874 -18.69 -0.89 4.68
N PHE A 875 -18.63 -1.96 3.89
CA PHE A 875 -19.78 -2.51 3.14
C PHE A 875 -20.97 -2.91 4.05
N MET A 876 -20.72 -3.30 5.31
CA MET A 876 -21.77 -3.73 6.23
C MET A 876 -22.68 -2.59 6.69
N LEU A 877 -22.21 -1.34 6.61
CA LEU A 877 -22.97 -0.17 7.05
C LEU A 877 -24.33 -0.06 6.34
N HIS A 878 -24.36 -0.37 5.03
CA HIS A 878 -25.62 -0.38 4.29
C HIS A 878 -26.60 -1.42 4.84
N HIS A 879 -26.12 -2.63 5.13
CA HIS A 879 -26.94 -3.69 5.69
C HIS A 879 -27.46 -3.35 7.09
N LEU A 880 -26.65 -2.70 7.94
CA LEU A 880 -27.09 -2.23 9.25
C LEU A 880 -28.24 -1.21 9.14
N VAL A 881 -28.14 -0.25 8.21
CA VAL A 881 -29.20 0.74 7.95
C VAL A 881 -30.46 0.07 7.39
N ASN A 882 -30.32 -0.92 6.49
CA ASN A 882 -31.45 -1.62 5.92
C ASN A 882 -32.18 -2.48 6.97
N VAL A 883 -31.44 -3.25 7.78
CA VAL A 883 -32.02 -4.03 8.89
C VAL A 883 -32.64 -3.11 9.95
N PHE A 884 -32.04 -1.95 10.24
CA PHE A 884 -32.65 -0.96 11.11
C PHE A 884 -33.98 -0.45 10.56
N SER A 885 -34.03 -0.16 9.26
CA SER A 885 -35.25 0.30 8.60
C SER A 885 -36.35 -0.76 8.67
N LEU A 886 -36.00 -2.05 8.48
CA LEU A 886 -36.90 -3.17 8.68
C LEU A 886 -37.42 -3.24 10.12
N TRP A 887 -36.53 -3.11 11.11
CA TRP A 887 -36.91 -3.11 12.52
C TRP A 887 -37.90 -1.98 12.87
N LEU A 888 -37.67 -0.77 12.34
CA LEU A 888 -38.61 0.34 12.53
C LEU A 888 -39.99 0.03 11.91
N LEU A 889 -40.03 -0.60 10.74
CA LEU A 889 -41.29 -1.05 10.12
C LEU A 889 -42.02 -2.08 10.98
N VAL A 890 -41.32 -3.02 11.61
CA VAL A 890 -41.93 -3.97 12.56
C VAL A 890 -42.59 -3.23 13.72
N VAL A 891 -41.94 -2.20 14.26
CA VAL A 891 -42.51 -1.36 15.34
C VAL A 891 -43.78 -0.63 14.87
N TYR A 892 -43.85 -0.21 13.60
CA TYR A 892 -45.06 0.39 13.03
C TYR A 892 -46.23 -0.60 12.88
N LEU A 893 -45.97 -1.89 12.64
CA LEU A 893 -47.01 -2.89 12.44
C LEU A 893 -47.79 -3.23 13.73
N ASP A 894 -47.12 -3.17 14.88
CA ASP A 894 -47.71 -3.51 16.18
C ASP A 894 -48.64 -2.43 16.76
N ASP A 895 -48.61 -1.19 16.24
CA ASP A 895 -49.57 -0.13 16.60
C ASP A 895 -49.94 0.71 15.35
N PRO A 896 -50.90 0.25 14.52
CA PRO A 896 -51.37 1.00 13.35
C PRO A 896 -52.14 2.29 13.71
N GLY A 897 -52.29 2.61 15.01
CA GLY A 897 -53.14 3.68 15.54
C GLY A 897 -52.66 5.12 15.33
N THR A 898 -51.51 5.37 14.70
CA THR A 898 -51.01 6.74 14.50
C THR A 898 -51.74 7.50 13.39
N ARG A 899 -52.26 6.83 12.35
CA ARG A 899 -53.10 7.49 11.32
C ARG A 899 -54.32 8.16 11.94
N HIS A 900 -55.00 7.46 12.84
CA HIS A 900 -56.22 7.98 13.44
C HIS A 900 -55.96 9.15 14.39
N ARG A 901 -54.82 9.23 15.08
CA ARG A 901 -54.56 10.31 16.05
C ARG A 901 -54.20 11.65 15.39
N PHE A 902 -53.52 11.66 14.25
CA PHE A 902 -53.17 12.90 13.54
C PHE A 902 -54.37 13.50 12.80
N ASP A 903 -55.13 12.67 12.08
CA ASP A 903 -56.35 13.11 11.39
C ASP A 903 -57.41 13.63 12.37
N THR A 904 -57.55 13.00 13.55
CA THR A 904 -58.51 13.45 14.58
C THR A 904 -58.08 14.75 15.27
N ILE A 905 -56.78 15.08 15.31
CA ILE A 905 -56.28 16.34 15.87
C ILE A 905 -56.40 17.49 14.85
N LEU A 906 -56.23 17.21 13.56
CA LEU A 906 -56.48 18.18 12.48
C LEU A 906 -57.98 18.43 12.29
N ALA A 907 -58.81 17.38 12.35
CA ALA A 907 -60.27 17.50 12.24
C ALA A 907 -60.95 18.13 13.48
N LYS A 908 -60.25 18.27 14.61
CA LYS A 908 -60.74 19.00 15.79
C LYS A 908 -60.42 20.50 15.78
N LYS A 909 -59.90 21.02 14.66
CA LYS A 909 -59.57 22.44 14.48
C LYS A 909 -60.25 23.12 13.30
N ASP A 910 -61.15 22.42 12.61
CA ASP A 910 -62.13 23.04 11.70
C ASP A 910 -63.44 23.31 12.45
#